data_AF-A0A2S4KZL6-F1
#
_entry.id   AF-A0A2S4KZL6-F1
#
_cell.length_a   1.000
_cell.length_b   1.000
_cell.length_c   1.000
_cell.angle_alpha   90.00
_cell.angle_beta   90.00
_cell.angle_gamma   90.00
#
_symmetry.space_group_name_H-M   'P 1'
#
loop_
_entity.id
_entity.type
_entity.pdbx_description
1 polymer ?
#
loop_
_entity_poly.entity_id
_entity_poly.type
_entity_poly.pdbx_seq_one_letter_code
_entity_poly.pdbx_strand_id
1 'polypeptide(L)'
;MGDPQTRQDLTVLLNAKVYQSSTDGTGQAPSFAACLVIKDSVIQHVGSETDEAVTTATAAGAEVQDLQGRTVLPGFIDGHLHLLLIGQSLKKVSLDACKSLDDIRAEVKNYAESHPDVPRIFCRGWTHSMTPDGVKASLLDDLDPRPIFIDTKDLHSAWCNTAGLDEVCRVMDVSADTPDPAGGTIQRDANGKPNGAFNESAVFQIMWPFAARVASMEEKKEATRAALAAFNAAGYTGMIDMAMDDTIWEPLTELRKEEGRLPGMRVAAYWLMKPEDSLDGVLAQVDRAAALAKEFSADTTPDCRIVGVKVICDGIIDACTASLTEPYSNGENPDSIWGEDILHPLVARAHAAGLQVALHAIGDRTIRMAIDVLEKNTDRSRRPRIEHLELASARDAARLGKLGITASIQPVHADPAILRAWPRLIGEHRCKRAFAYREFADGGAPLALGSDAPTAPHQPLPNLYVATTRRSHREPELETVVNPEFALTVCQAVAGATHGSAASCFADGWTGSLRPGLKADFVVCDVELAPQKLASGVVKETWFEGRRVYQAQDLEFSTWSYLPSTSSWLPHPQTRAADQLHDVPRRSPIATTRQSRSSPSRNSTDDEWTPWRRQSPRAAATHVKLPPRLGVAMRPANVECCRENCADGLQSNMIFKLLQSNATVSVWLYEQLSIRIEGKIRGFDEFMNLVIDDAIEVAQDVNNNDSGSRKPLGQILLKGDNVSLIQTLKS
;
A
#
# COMPACT_ATOMS: atom_id res chain seq x y z
N MET A 1 -27.93 54.86 6.92
CA MET A 1 -26.84 54.09 6.28
C MET A 1 -27.25 52.63 6.41
N GLY A 2 -27.58 51.99 5.28
CA GLY A 2 -28.06 50.62 5.27
C GLY A 2 -26.96 49.65 5.71
N ASP A 3 -27.37 48.63 6.46
CA ASP A 3 -26.62 47.44 6.83
C ASP A 3 -25.96 46.83 5.57
N PRO A 4 -24.64 46.53 5.56
CA PRO A 4 -24.04 45.82 4.44
C PRO A 4 -24.68 44.44 4.36
N GLN A 5 -25.65 44.28 3.46
CA GLN A 5 -26.24 42.99 3.10
C GLN A 5 -25.09 42.01 2.89
N THR A 6 -25.00 41.02 3.77
CA THR A 6 -24.26 39.77 3.54
C THR A 6 -24.72 39.24 2.19
N ARG A 7 -23.89 39.43 1.17
CA ARG A 7 -24.14 38.90 -0.17
C ARG A 7 -24.26 37.38 -0.01
N GLN A 8 -25.42 36.81 -0.31
CA GLN A 8 -25.60 35.36 -0.28
C GLN A 8 -24.68 34.75 -1.35
N ASP A 9 -23.82 33.83 -0.94
CA ASP A 9 -22.98 33.06 -1.87
C ASP A 9 -23.89 32.03 -2.53
N LEU A 10 -24.48 32.44 -3.66
CA LEU A 10 -25.41 31.65 -4.47
C LEU A 10 -24.79 31.45 -5.85
N THR A 11 -24.54 30.19 -6.21
CA THR A 11 -23.87 29.81 -7.47
C THR A 11 -24.72 28.78 -8.21
N VAL A 12 -24.78 28.91 -9.54
CA VAL A 12 -25.44 27.97 -10.44
C VAL A 12 -24.40 27.51 -11.47
N LEU A 13 -24.16 26.19 -11.54
CA LEU A 13 -23.37 25.57 -12.59
C LEU A 13 -24.32 24.98 -13.63
N LEU A 14 -24.19 25.39 -14.89
CA LEU A 14 -24.98 24.94 -16.02
C LEU A 14 -24.12 24.19 -17.05
N ASN A 15 -24.78 23.51 -17.99
CA ASN A 15 -24.18 22.80 -19.10
C ASN A 15 -23.07 21.87 -18.61
N ALA A 16 -23.38 21.06 -17.60
CA ALA A 16 -22.44 20.20 -16.92
C ALA A 16 -22.87 18.75 -17.04
N LYS A 17 -21.93 17.81 -16.85
CA LYS A 17 -22.23 16.40 -16.56
C LYS A 17 -22.04 16.17 -15.08
N VAL A 18 -23.05 16.49 -14.27
CA VAL A 18 -23.01 16.38 -12.80
C VAL A 18 -23.28 14.94 -12.38
N TYR A 19 -22.29 14.26 -11.80
CA TYR A 19 -22.37 12.84 -11.47
C TYR A 19 -23.46 12.53 -10.44
N GLN A 20 -24.32 11.55 -10.75
CA GLN A 20 -25.49 11.16 -9.95
C GLN A 20 -25.59 9.65 -9.68
N SER A 21 -24.56 8.86 -10.01
CA SER A 21 -24.65 7.40 -9.80
C SER A 21 -24.67 7.05 -8.31
N SER A 22 -25.16 5.83 -8.02
CA SER A 22 -25.32 5.34 -6.66
C SER A 22 -24.03 5.39 -5.86
N THR A 23 -24.14 5.81 -4.60
CA THR A 23 -23.01 5.94 -3.67
C THR A 23 -22.45 4.61 -3.18
N ASP A 24 -23.19 3.51 -3.37
CA ASP A 24 -22.72 2.15 -3.10
C ASP A 24 -21.96 1.52 -4.28
N GLY A 25 -21.79 2.26 -5.38
CA GLY A 25 -21.05 1.80 -6.56
C GLY A 25 -21.76 0.74 -7.40
N THR A 26 -23.00 0.37 -7.08
CA THR A 26 -23.76 -0.68 -7.79
C THR A 26 -24.23 -0.29 -9.19
N GLY A 27 -24.08 0.99 -9.56
CA GLY A 27 -24.40 1.49 -10.89
C GLY A 27 -23.59 0.76 -11.97
N GLN A 28 -24.29 0.23 -12.99
CA GLN A 28 -23.63 -0.42 -14.12
C GLN A 28 -22.90 0.58 -15.03
N ALA A 29 -23.41 1.82 -15.12
CA ALA A 29 -22.83 2.89 -15.90
C ALA A 29 -23.01 4.24 -15.18
N PRO A 30 -22.08 5.20 -15.39
CA PRO A 30 -22.23 6.57 -14.87
C PRO A 30 -23.51 7.25 -15.36
N SER A 31 -24.13 8.02 -14.48
CA SER A 31 -25.33 8.83 -14.75
C SER A 31 -25.07 10.28 -14.37
N PHE A 32 -25.70 11.20 -15.10
CA PHE A 32 -25.42 12.63 -14.97
C PHE A 32 -26.68 13.49 -15.03
N ALA A 33 -26.68 14.56 -14.25
CA ALA A 33 -27.57 15.71 -14.38
C ALA A 33 -26.88 16.86 -15.12
N ALA A 34 -27.66 17.89 -15.49
CA ALA A 34 -27.19 19.01 -16.29
C ALA A 34 -26.73 20.22 -15.45
N CYS A 35 -27.21 20.34 -14.20
CA CYS A 35 -26.96 21.52 -13.37
C CYS A 35 -26.68 21.20 -11.89
N LEU A 36 -26.06 22.15 -11.19
CA LEU A 36 -25.82 22.15 -9.75
C LEU A 36 -26.11 23.56 -9.19
N VAL A 37 -26.92 23.66 -8.14
CA VAL A 37 -27.17 24.92 -7.42
C VAL A 37 -26.57 24.84 -6.03
N ILE A 38 -25.78 25.84 -5.66
CA ILE A 38 -25.06 25.94 -4.39
C ILE A 38 -25.49 27.21 -3.67
N LYS A 39 -25.79 27.10 -2.38
CA LYS A 39 -26.08 28.24 -1.52
C LYS A 39 -25.38 28.07 -0.18
N ASP A 40 -24.64 29.08 0.25
CA ASP A 40 -24.01 29.16 1.58
C ASP A 40 -23.23 27.87 1.93
N SER A 41 -22.39 27.39 1.01
CA SER A 41 -21.59 26.14 1.05
C SER A 41 -22.33 24.81 0.85
N VAL A 42 -23.65 24.82 0.67
CA VAL A 42 -24.50 23.62 0.62
C VAL A 42 -25.10 23.45 -0.76
N ILE A 43 -25.11 22.21 -1.26
CA ILE A 43 -25.81 21.83 -2.48
C ILE A 43 -27.31 21.92 -2.24
N GLN A 44 -27.99 22.78 -3.00
CA GLN A 44 -29.44 22.97 -2.91
C GLN A 44 -30.19 22.11 -3.92
N HIS A 45 -29.62 21.92 -5.12
CA HIS A 45 -30.29 21.24 -6.21
C HIS A 45 -29.30 20.58 -7.18
N VAL A 46 -29.69 19.43 -7.73
CA VAL A 46 -29.00 18.76 -8.85
C VAL A 46 -30.06 18.21 -9.79
N GLY A 47 -30.06 18.66 -11.06
CA GLY A 47 -31.11 18.26 -11.98
C GLY A 47 -30.99 18.86 -13.38
N SER A 48 -32.12 19.30 -13.94
CA SER A 48 -32.21 19.96 -15.24
C SER A 48 -31.95 21.47 -15.11
N GLU A 49 -31.39 22.07 -16.16
CA GLU A 49 -31.23 23.53 -16.27
C GLU A 49 -32.56 24.28 -16.24
N THR A 50 -33.66 23.61 -16.60
CA THR A 50 -35.01 24.17 -16.62
C THR A 50 -35.75 24.04 -15.29
N ASP A 51 -35.13 23.45 -14.27
CA ASP A 51 -35.79 23.26 -12.98
C ASP A 51 -36.05 24.59 -12.27
N GLU A 52 -37.16 24.67 -11.53
CA GLU A 52 -37.58 25.90 -10.84
C GLU A 52 -36.46 26.45 -9.95
N ALA A 53 -35.76 25.58 -9.21
CA ALA A 53 -34.63 25.95 -8.36
C ALA A 53 -33.53 26.73 -9.10
N VAL A 54 -33.24 26.38 -10.36
CA VAL A 54 -32.25 27.07 -11.21
C VAL A 54 -32.77 28.45 -11.61
N THR A 55 -34.02 28.53 -12.08
CA THR A 55 -34.63 29.81 -12.48
C THR A 55 -34.78 30.77 -11.31
N THR A 56 -35.18 30.27 -10.13
CA THR A 56 -35.30 31.04 -8.89
C THR A 56 -33.94 31.54 -8.42
N ALA A 57 -32.91 30.68 -8.44
CA ALA A 57 -31.55 31.08 -8.05
C ALA A 57 -31.00 32.16 -8.99
N THR A 58 -31.18 31.98 -10.30
CA THR A 58 -30.74 32.95 -11.33
C THR A 58 -31.45 34.29 -11.16
N ALA A 59 -32.78 34.29 -10.96
CA ALA A 59 -33.57 35.49 -10.70
C ALA A 59 -33.19 36.19 -9.39
N ALA A 60 -32.69 35.45 -8.40
CA ALA A 60 -32.16 35.96 -7.14
C ALA A 60 -30.74 36.53 -7.26
N GLY A 61 -30.13 36.53 -8.46
CA GLY A 61 -28.82 37.11 -8.73
C GLY A 61 -27.63 36.16 -8.47
N ALA A 62 -27.84 34.85 -8.60
CA ALA A 62 -26.76 33.87 -8.50
C ALA A 62 -25.61 34.15 -9.48
N GLU A 63 -24.39 33.80 -9.09
CA GLU A 63 -23.28 33.66 -10.03
C GLU A 63 -23.53 32.43 -10.92
N VAL A 64 -23.65 32.64 -12.23
CA VAL A 64 -23.92 31.56 -13.19
C VAL A 64 -22.64 31.23 -13.95
N GLN A 65 -22.22 29.97 -13.89
CA GLN A 65 -21.07 29.45 -14.62
C GLN A 65 -21.50 28.35 -15.61
N ASP A 66 -21.18 28.54 -16.89
CA ASP A 66 -21.33 27.51 -17.93
C ASP A 66 -20.08 26.61 -17.94
N LEU A 67 -20.26 25.31 -17.66
CA LEU A 67 -19.17 24.34 -17.59
C LEU A 67 -18.82 23.71 -18.95
N GLN A 68 -19.50 24.07 -20.03
CA GLN A 68 -19.19 23.65 -21.41
C GLN A 68 -19.15 22.12 -21.60
N GLY A 69 -20.07 21.42 -20.96
CA GLY A 69 -20.20 19.95 -20.99
C GLY A 69 -19.17 19.20 -20.15
N ARG A 70 -18.35 19.89 -19.33
CA ARG A 70 -17.36 19.27 -18.44
C ARG A 70 -18.04 18.41 -17.35
N THR A 71 -17.30 17.44 -16.86
CA THR A 71 -17.77 16.49 -15.84
C THR A 71 -17.58 17.08 -14.45
N VAL A 72 -18.62 17.00 -13.61
CA VAL A 72 -18.55 17.36 -12.19
C VAL A 72 -18.67 16.10 -11.35
N LEU A 73 -17.63 15.81 -10.56
CA LEU A 73 -17.59 14.68 -9.63
C LEU A 73 -17.63 15.20 -8.18
N PRO A 74 -18.07 14.40 -7.20
CA PRO A 74 -17.79 14.73 -5.80
C PRO A 74 -16.29 14.92 -5.61
N GLY A 75 -15.91 15.83 -4.70
CA GLY A 75 -14.50 16.07 -4.41
C GLY A 75 -13.86 14.79 -3.91
N PHE A 76 -12.68 14.46 -4.43
CA PHE A 76 -12.02 13.22 -4.04
C PHE A 76 -11.63 13.26 -2.56
N ILE A 77 -11.65 12.11 -1.92
CA ILE A 77 -11.16 11.94 -0.56
C ILE A 77 -10.16 10.81 -0.59
N ASP A 78 -8.90 11.13 -0.28
CA ASP A 78 -7.87 10.10 -0.21
C ASP A 78 -8.10 9.26 1.05
N GLY A 79 -8.44 7.99 0.84
CA GLY A 79 -8.80 7.07 1.90
C GLY A 79 -7.63 6.64 2.80
N HIS A 80 -6.38 6.86 2.39
CA HIS A 80 -5.18 6.45 3.11
C HIS A 80 -3.95 7.20 2.57
N LEU A 81 -3.32 8.03 3.39
CA LEU A 81 -2.04 8.68 3.08
C LEU A 81 -1.24 9.04 4.34
N HIS A 82 -0.07 9.65 4.12
CA HIS A 82 0.80 10.21 5.15
C HIS A 82 1.10 11.70 4.88
N LEU A 83 0.33 12.61 5.50
CA LEU A 83 0.19 14.03 5.14
C LEU A 83 1.51 14.81 5.22
N LEU A 84 2.19 14.77 6.36
CA LEU A 84 3.44 15.50 6.53
C LEU A 84 4.54 14.91 5.65
N LEU A 85 4.57 13.58 5.49
CA LEU A 85 5.57 12.89 4.67
C LEU A 85 5.42 13.25 3.19
N ILE A 86 4.21 13.30 2.64
CA ILE A 86 4.01 13.75 1.25
C ILE A 86 4.37 15.23 1.10
N GLY A 87 4.02 16.08 2.07
CA GLY A 87 4.41 17.48 2.08
C GLY A 87 5.92 17.70 2.03
N GLN A 88 6.67 16.92 2.82
CA GLN A 88 8.13 16.93 2.82
C GLN A 88 8.68 16.38 1.50
N SER A 89 8.12 15.27 1.01
CA SER A 89 8.50 14.63 -0.26
C SER A 89 8.38 15.57 -1.46
N LEU A 90 7.31 16.39 -1.52
CA LEU A 90 7.11 17.39 -2.57
C LEU A 90 8.19 18.48 -2.60
N LYS A 91 8.91 18.68 -1.49
CA LYS A 91 10.02 19.65 -1.38
C LYS A 91 11.39 19.04 -1.66
N LYS A 92 11.49 17.71 -1.79
CA LYS A 92 12.74 17.03 -2.12
C LYS A 92 13.06 17.16 -3.60
N VAL A 93 14.35 17.17 -3.92
CA VAL A 93 14.84 17.06 -5.29
C VAL A 93 14.34 15.74 -5.88
N SER A 94 13.64 15.80 -7.02
CA SER A 94 13.19 14.58 -7.69
C SER A 94 14.29 14.01 -8.56
N LEU A 95 14.60 12.73 -8.34
CA LEU A 95 15.52 11.94 -9.16
C LEU A 95 14.77 11.03 -10.14
N ASP A 96 13.46 11.22 -10.33
CA ASP A 96 12.63 10.36 -11.18
C ASP A 96 13.11 10.32 -12.65
N ALA A 97 13.76 11.39 -13.12
CA ALA A 97 14.32 11.47 -14.47
C ALA A 97 15.72 10.84 -14.60
N CYS A 98 16.38 10.55 -13.48
CA CYS A 98 17.72 9.95 -13.47
C CYS A 98 17.65 8.48 -13.89
N LYS A 99 18.69 8.00 -14.58
CA LYS A 99 18.81 6.60 -15.01
C LYS A 99 20.09 5.95 -14.50
N SER A 100 21.00 6.74 -13.92
CA SER A 100 22.32 6.30 -13.49
C SER A 100 22.82 7.13 -12.29
N LEU A 101 23.87 6.65 -11.63
CA LEU A 101 24.58 7.39 -10.59
C LEU A 101 25.09 8.76 -11.09
N ASP A 102 25.56 8.84 -12.32
CA ASP A 102 26.06 10.09 -12.90
C ASP A 102 24.94 11.12 -13.05
N ASP A 103 23.73 10.69 -13.46
CA ASP A 103 22.56 11.57 -13.50
C ASP A 103 22.18 12.08 -12.11
N ILE A 104 22.21 11.19 -11.09
CA ILE A 104 21.92 11.56 -9.70
C ILE A 104 22.93 12.60 -9.22
N ARG A 105 24.22 12.35 -9.42
CA ARG A 105 25.31 13.26 -9.00
C ARG A 105 25.18 14.62 -9.68
N ALA A 106 24.85 14.64 -10.97
CA ALA A 106 24.63 15.89 -11.72
C ALA A 106 23.42 16.67 -11.19
N GLU A 107 22.29 16.00 -10.98
CA GLU A 107 21.06 16.65 -10.49
C GLU A 107 21.24 17.23 -9.08
N VAL A 108 21.86 16.46 -8.17
CA VAL A 108 22.16 16.91 -6.80
C VAL A 108 23.09 18.12 -6.82
N LYS A 109 24.15 18.09 -7.64
CA LYS A 109 25.09 19.21 -7.77
C LYS A 109 24.42 20.47 -8.34
N ASN A 110 23.61 20.33 -9.39
CA ASN A 110 22.88 21.46 -9.98
C ASN A 110 21.91 22.08 -8.98
N TYR A 111 21.20 21.25 -8.19
CA TYR A 111 20.33 21.73 -7.13
C TYR A 111 21.13 22.46 -6.05
N ALA A 112 22.24 21.89 -5.62
CA ALA A 112 23.12 22.46 -4.61
C ALA A 112 23.61 23.86 -4.99
N GLU A 113 24.06 24.03 -6.24
CA GLU A 113 24.56 25.31 -6.78
C GLU A 113 23.47 26.37 -6.93
N SER A 114 22.24 25.96 -7.31
CA SER A 114 21.10 26.87 -7.48
C SER A 114 20.40 27.25 -6.16
N HIS A 115 20.66 26.52 -5.08
CA HIS A 115 20.06 26.74 -3.76
C HIS A 115 21.13 26.82 -2.67
N PRO A 116 22.01 27.85 -2.68
CA PRO A 116 23.13 27.92 -1.73
C PRO A 116 22.69 28.06 -0.26
N ASP A 117 21.48 28.58 -0.02
CA ASP A 117 21.00 28.90 1.33
C ASP A 117 20.28 27.72 2.03
N VAL A 118 20.01 26.61 1.34
CA VAL A 118 19.38 25.45 2.01
C VAL A 118 20.39 24.74 2.89
N PRO A 119 20.05 24.42 4.16
CA PRO A 119 20.99 23.82 5.09
C PRO A 119 21.26 22.34 4.83
N ARG A 120 20.32 21.65 4.16
CA ARG A 120 20.38 20.22 3.82
C ARG A 120 19.75 20.00 2.46
N ILE A 121 20.27 19.04 1.72
CA ILE A 121 19.74 18.63 0.42
C ILE A 121 19.05 17.29 0.61
N PHE A 122 17.73 17.26 0.47
CA PHE A 122 16.95 16.03 0.47
C PHE A 122 16.49 15.70 -0.95
N CYS A 123 16.68 14.46 -1.36
CA CYS A 123 16.30 13.95 -2.67
C CYS A 123 15.39 12.73 -2.52
N ARG A 124 14.60 12.44 -3.55
CA ARG A 124 13.70 11.29 -3.61
C ARG A 124 13.70 10.65 -4.99
N GLY A 125 13.20 9.41 -5.06
CA GLY A 125 12.95 8.74 -6.34
C GLY A 125 14.15 7.97 -6.89
N TRP A 126 15.20 7.78 -6.09
CA TRP A 126 16.30 6.88 -6.47
C TRP A 126 15.78 5.44 -6.61
N THR A 127 16.29 4.69 -7.57
CA THR A 127 16.01 3.24 -7.69
C THR A 127 17.32 2.47 -7.74
N HIS A 128 17.35 1.27 -7.17
CA HIS A 128 18.58 0.45 -7.13
C HIS A 128 19.19 0.17 -8.51
N SER A 129 18.39 0.15 -9.57
CA SER A 129 18.88 0.01 -10.95
C SER A 129 19.79 1.16 -11.41
N MET A 130 19.68 2.34 -10.79
CA MET A 130 20.55 3.50 -11.09
C MET A 130 21.95 3.31 -10.48
N THR A 131 22.10 2.44 -9.48
CA THR A 131 23.34 2.19 -8.73
C THR A 131 23.56 0.69 -8.50
N PRO A 132 23.79 -0.08 -9.58
CA PRO A 132 23.90 -1.55 -9.50
C PRO A 132 25.06 -2.04 -8.62
N ASP A 133 26.11 -1.23 -8.45
CA ASP A 133 27.28 -1.53 -7.61
C ASP A 133 27.08 -1.13 -6.13
N GLY A 134 25.87 -0.70 -5.76
CA GLY A 134 25.53 -0.27 -4.40
C GLY A 134 25.83 1.21 -4.12
N VAL A 135 25.62 1.59 -2.87
CA VAL A 135 25.60 2.98 -2.40
C VAL A 135 26.42 3.16 -1.13
N LYS A 136 27.11 4.30 -0.99
CA LYS A 136 27.88 4.69 0.20
C LYS A 136 28.13 6.21 0.20
N ALA A 137 28.42 6.77 1.36
CA ALA A 137 28.66 8.19 1.57
C ALA A 137 29.69 8.80 0.63
N SER A 138 30.80 8.10 0.40
CA SER A 138 31.89 8.58 -0.47
C SER A 138 31.51 8.81 -1.92
N LEU A 139 30.33 8.34 -2.36
CA LEU A 139 29.80 8.60 -3.71
C LEU A 139 29.07 9.95 -3.80
N LEU A 140 28.94 10.69 -2.70
CA LEU A 140 28.26 12.00 -2.64
C LEU A 140 29.15 13.10 -2.02
N ASP A 141 30.27 12.74 -1.36
CA ASP A 141 31.11 13.66 -0.58
C ASP A 141 31.74 14.80 -1.39
N ASP A 142 32.00 14.59 -2.68
CA ASP A 142 32.62 15.59 -3.55
C ASP A 142 31.60 16.53 -4.24
N LEU A 143 30.30 16.32 -4.01
CA LEU A 143 29.25 17.11 -4.66
C LEU A 143 29.00 18.45 -3.96
N ASP A 144 28.91 18.45 -2.64
CA ASP A 144 28.66 19.62 -1.81
C ASP A 144 29.06 19.32 -0.34
N PRO A 145 29.63 20.29 0.41
CA PRO A 145 29.99 20.09 1.82
C PRO A 145 28.79 19.94 2.78
N ARG A 146 27.58 20.32 2.36
CA ARG A 146 26.37 20.21 3.19
C ARG A 146 25.87 18.76 3.29
N PRO A 147 25.07 18.43 4.32
CA PRO A 147 24.36 17.15 4.38
C PRO A 147 23.47 16.90 3.15
N ILE A 148 23.70 15.75 2.50
CA ILE A 148 22.89 15.25 1.38
C ILE A 148 22.23 13.94 1.82
N PHE A 149 20.93 13.81 1.57
CA PHE A 149 20.13 12.63 1.86
C PHE A 149 19.31 12.26 0.63
N ILE A 150 19.27 10.99 0.27
CA ILE A 150 18.55 10.50 -0.90
C ILE A 150 17.74 9.28 -0.49
N ASP A 151 16.43 9.34 -0.70
CA ASP A 151 15.52 8.21 -0.47
C ASP A 151 15.23 7.45 -1.77
N THR A 152 15.06 6.13 -1.64
CA THR A 152 14.54 5.32 -2.74
C THR A 152 13.11 5.72 -3.10
N LYS A 153 12.70 5.35 -4.30
CA LYS A 153 11.35 5.53 -4.82
C LYS A 153 10.29 4.77 -4.01
N ASP A 154 10.63 3.60 -3.49
CA ASP A 154 9.77 2.80 -2.60
C ASP A 154 9.88 3.21 -1.13
N LEU A 155 10.82 4.09 -0.79
CA LEU A 155 11.12 4.54 0.59
C LEU A 155 11.64 3.44 1.53
N HIS A 156 12.09 2.30 1.00
CA HIS A 156 12.70 1.21 1.77
C HIS A 156 14.22 1.34 1.94
N SER A 157 14.89 2.23 1.21
CA SER A 157 16.31 2.52 1.45
C SER A 157 16.59 4.01 1.41
N ALA A 158 17.62 4.43 2.13
CA ALA A 158 18.12 5.78 2.13
C ALA A 158 19.65 5.76 2.15
N TRP A 159 20.26 6.78 1.54
CA TRP A 159 21.70 6.98 1.64
C TRP A 159 22.06 8.45 1.75
N CYS A 160 23.18 8.73 2.39
CA CYS A 160 23.65 10.09 2.68
C CYS A 160 25.15 10.22 2.49
N ASN A 161 25.62 11.45 2.27
CA ASN A 161 27.06 11.75 2.28
C ASN A 161 27.62 11.73 3.72
N THR A 162 28.94 11.88 3.87
CA THR A 162 29.62 11.82 5.17
C THR A 162 29.10 12.90 6.13
N ALA A 163 28.86 14.13 5.62
CA ALA A 163 28.28 15.20 6.43
C ALA A 163 26.86 14.86 6.93
N GLY A 164 26.03 14.22 6.09
CA GLY A 164 24.71 13.74 6.47
C GLY A 164 24.75 12.58 7.45
N LEU A 165 25.69 11.65 7.26
CA LEU A 165 25.90 10.53 8.17
C LEU A 165 26.34 11.00 9.55
N ASP A 166 27.28 11.94 9.63
CA ASP A 166 27.73 12.52 10.89
C ASP A 166 26.56 13.19 11.63
N GLU A 167 25.68 13.86 10.89
CA GLU A 167 24.50 14.47 11.46
C GLU A 167 23.49 13.45 11.98
N VAL A 168 23.20 12.39 11.21
CA VAL A 168 22.34 11.29 11.62
C VAL A 168 22.89 10.62 12.87
N CYS A 169 24.18 10.29 12.89
CA CYS A 169 24.85 9.70 14.05
C CYS A 169 24.67 10.57 15.30
N ARG A 170 24.85 11.88 15.18
CA ARG A 170 24.70 12.82 16.30
C ARG A 170 23.25 12.98 16.78
N VAL A 171 22.28 13.05 15.87
CA VAL A 171 20.86 13.33 16.20
C VAL A 171 20.10 12.09 16.65
N MET A 172 20.49 10.92 16.12
CA MET A 172 19.82 9.63 16.37
C MET A 172 20.62 8.69 17.28
N ASP A 173 21.80 9.12 17.75
CA ASP A 173 22.69 8.31 18.60
C ASP A 173 23.11 6.98 17.92
N VAL A 174 23.42 7.07 16.62
CA VAL A 174 23.90 5.93 15.82
C VAL A 174 25.42 5.88 15.87
N SER A 175 25.97 4.69 16.09
CA SER A 175 27.39 4.44 16.26
C SER A 175 27.85 3.14 15.57
N ALA A 176 29.14 2.83 15.69
CA ALA A 176 29.71 1.54 15.25
C ALA A 176 29.06 0.34 15.96
N ASP A 177 28.61 0.52 17.21
CA ASP A 177 28.07 -0.54 18.05
C ASP A 177 26.53 -0.61 18.02
N THR A 178 25.86 0.33 17.33
CA THR A 178 24.40 0.31 17.18
C THR A 178 23.99 -0.96 16.42
N PRO A 179 23.18 -1.86 17.01
CA PRO A 179 22.74 -3.05 16.30
C PRO A 179 21.83 -2.68 15.14
N ASP A 180 21.79 -3.55 14.14
CA ASP A 180 20.78 -3.46 13.09
C ASP A 180 19.37 -3.60 13.71
N PRO A 181 18.41 -2.73 13.36
CA PRO A 181 17.04 -2.90 13.80
C PRO A 181 16.47 -4.20 13.22
N ALA A 182 15.58 -4.86 13.95
CA ALA A 182 14.92 -6.07 13.44
C ALA A 182 14.27 -5.81 12.07
N GLY A 183 14.61 -6.63 11.07
CA GLY A 183 14.11 -6.48 9.71
C GLY A 183 14.72 -5.31 8.93
N GLY A 184 15.86 -4.74 9.35
CA GLY A 184 16.59 -3.75 8.55
C GLY A 184 18.08 -3.72 8.82
N THR A 185 18.80 -2.88 8.08
CA THR A 185 20.27 -2.85 8.12
C THR A 185 20.82 -1.44 8.09
N ILE A 186 21.83 -1.18 8.93
CA ILE A 186 22.74 -0.05 8.82
C ILE A 186 23.98 -0.58 8.11
N GLN A 187 24.18 -0.24 6.83
CA GLN A 187 25.32 -0.78 6.10
C GLN A 187 26.64 -0.25 6.67
N ARG A 188 27.62 -1.14 6.78
CA ARG A 188 28.92 -0.87 7.41
C ARG A 188 30.07 -1.04 6.44
N ASP A 189 31.13 -0.25 6.64
CA ASP A 189 32.38 -0.37 5.92
C ASP A 189 33.23 -1.55 6.43
N ALA A 190 34.41 -1.75 5.83
CA ALA A 190 35.32 -2.83 6.22
C ALA A 190 35.85 -2.72 7.67
N ASN A 191 35.67 -1.57 8.34
CA ASN A 191 36.05 -1.33 9.73
C ASN A 191 34.86 -1.44 10.70
N GLY A 192 33.68 -1.83 10.20
CA GLY A 192 32.45 -1.95 11.00
C GLY A 192 31.74 -0.62 11.27
N LYS A 193 32.17 0.49 10.66
CA LYS A 193 31.51 1.80 10.83
C LYS A 193 30.36 1.96 9.85
N PRO A 194 29.25 2.65 10.21
CA PRO A 194 28.21 2.98 9.24
C PRO A 194 28.81 3.66 8.00
N ASN A 195 28.37 3.26 6.80
CA ASN A 195 28.93 3.73 5.53
C ASN A 195 28.05 4.77 4.81
N GLY A 196 26.91 5.15 5.41
CA GLY A 196 25.96 6.11 4.87
C GLY A 196 24.72 5.51 4.22
N ALA A 197 24.58 4.19 4.12
CA ALA A 197 23.39 3.53 3.57
C ALA A 197 22.57 2.79 4.64
N PHE A 198 21.24 2.93 4.56
CA PHE A 198 20.26 2.41 5.51
C PHE A 198 19.13 1.72 4.74
N ASN A 199 18.72 0.52 5.15
CA ASN A 199 17.67 -0.24 4.47
C ASN A 199 16.60 -0.76 5.45
N GLU A 200 15.39 -0.90 4.93
CA GLU A 200 14.19 -1.44 5.59
C GLU A 200 13.90 -0.76 6.93
N SER A 201 13.78 -1.51 8.03
CA SER A 201 13.54 -0.96 9.38
C SER A 201 14.49 0.16 9.79
N ALA A 202 15.71 0.23 9.25
CA ALA A 202 16.62 1.33 9.53
C ALA A 202 16.12 2.66 8.95
N VAL A 203 15.43 2.66 7.81
CA VAL A 203 14.83 3.88 7.26
C VAL A 203 13.72 4.39 8.18
N PHE A 204 12.81 3.51 8.59
CA PHE A 204 11.65 3.88 9.41
C PHE A 204 12.02 4.25 10.85
N GLN A 205 13.03 3.61 11.44
CA GLN A 205 13.41 3.83 12.85
C GLN A 205 14.51 4.90 13.03
N ILE A 206 15.29 5.19 11.98
CA ILE A 206 16.41 6.14 12.06
C ILE A 206 16.18 7.33 11.13
N MET A 207 16.07 7.08 9.82
CA MET A 207 16.09 8.16 8.82
C MET A 207 14.84 9.03 8.83
N TRP A 208 13.64 8.43 8.96
CA TRP A 208 12.40 9.21 9.06
C TRP A 208 12.31 10.00 10.37
N PRO A 209 12.57 9.40 11.56
CA PRO A 209 12.65 10.17 12.80
C PRO A 209 13.73 11.26 12.76
N PHE A 210 14.88 11.01 12.12
CA PHE A 210 15.90 12.02 11.90
C PHE A 210 15.34 13.21 11.10
N ALA A 211 14.75 12.96 9.93
CA ALA A 211 14.17 13.99 9.08
C ALA A 211 13.09 14.80 9.82
N ALA A 212 12.26 14.13 10.62
CA ALA A 212 11.24 14.77 11.44
C ALA A 212 11.82 15.62 12.59
N ARG A 213 12.95 15.22 13.19
CA ARG A 213 13.62 15.95 14.28
C ARG A 213 14.38 17.18 13.78
N VAL A 214 15.01 17.11 12.60
CA VAL A 214 15.82 18.21 12.08
C VAL A 214 15.00 19.28 11.35
N ALA A 215 13.75 18.98 10.99
CA ALA A 215 12.81 19.95 10.44
C ALA A 215 12.24 20.86 11.54
N SER A 216 12.34 22.17 11.33
CA SER A 216 11.70 23.19 12.15
C SER A 216 10.18 23.15 12.05
N MET A 217 9.48 23.77 13.00
CA MET A 217 8.02 23.87 12.98
C MET A 217 7.51 24.58 11.70
N GLU A 218 8.18 25.65 11.26
CA GLU A 218 7.81 26.33 10.01
C GLU A 218 8.00 25.45 8.78
N GLU A 219 9.11 24.70 8.69
CA GLU A 219 9.33 23.75 7.58
C GLU A 219 8.24 22.69 7.53
N LYS A 220 7.78 22.19 8.69
CA LYS A 220 6.68 21.23 8.79
C LYS A 220 5.35 21.84 8.36
N LYS A 221 5.01 23.05 8.83
CA LYS A 221 3.77 23.74 8.40
C LYS A 221 3.78 24.03 6.90
N GLU A 222 4.90 24.49 6.36
CA GLU A 222 5.04 24.74 4.92
C GLU A 222 4.99 23.44 4.09
N ALA A 223 5.52 22.32 4.61
CA ALA A 223 5.33 21.01 4.00
C ALA A 223 3.84 20.61 3.99
N THR A 224 3.12 20.79 5.10
CA THR A 224 1.68 20.56 5.16
C THR A 224 0.93 21.43 4.15
N ARG A 225 1.21 22.74 4.06
CA ARG A 225 0.60 23.64 3.06
C ARG A 225 0.85 23.13 1.62
N ALA A 226 2.08 22.70 1.32
CA ALA A 226 2.42 22.15 0.01
C ALA A 226 1.61 20.88 -0.30
N ALA A 227 1.43 19.99 0.67
CA ALA A 227 0.58 18.81 0.51
C ALA A 227 -0.88 19.19 0.24
N LEU A 228 -1.47 20.08 1.05
CA LEU A 228 -2.85 20.54 0.86
C LEU A 228 -3.06 21.17 -0.52
N ALA A 229 -2.11 22.00 -0.97
CA ALA A 229 -2.16 22.63 -2.28
C ALA A 229 -2.05 21.62 -3.44
N ALA A 230 -1.13 20.66 -3.35
CA ALA A 230 -0.98 19.60 -4.36
C ALA A 230 -2.23 18.71 -4.45
N PHE A 231 -2.83 18.37 -3.31
CA PHE A 231 -4.05 17.57 -3.26
C PHE A 231 -5.27 18.35 -3.78
N ASN A 232 -5.41 19.63 -3.43
CA ASN A 232 -6.41 20.50 -4.04
C ASN A 232 -6.25 20.55 -5.56
N ALA A 233 -5.01 20.67 -6.07
CA ALA A 233 -4.73 20.65 -7.51
C ALA A 233 -5.09 19.32 -8.19
N ALA A 234 -5.00 18.21 -7.46
CA ALA A 234 -5.39 16.87 -7.92
C ALA A 234 -6.89 16.57 -7.76
N GLY A 235 -7.70 17.49 -7.21
CA GLY A 235 -9.14 17.33 -7.08
C GLY A 235 -9.63 16.85 -5.71
N TYR A 236 -8.75 16.79 -4.70
CA TYR A 236 -9.13 16.35 -3.36
C TYR A 236 -9.73 17.48 -2.53
N THR A 237 -10.70 17.11 -1.71
CA THR A 237 -11.34 17.95 -0.69
C THR A 237 -11.32 17.30 0.71
N GLY A 238 -10.82 16.07 0.80
CA GLY A 238 -10.56 15.38 2.05
C GLY A 238 -9.35 14.44 1.98
N MET A 239 -8.75 14.18 3.14
CA MET A 239 -7.57 13.33 3.32
C MET A 239 -7.73 12.51 4.61
N ILE A 240 -7.35 11.24 4.57
CA ILE A 240 -7.30 10.38 5.75
C ILE A 240 -5.84 10.00 6.05
N ASP A 241 -5.27 10.62 7.08
CA ASP A 241 -3.92 10.32 7.54
C ASP A 241 -3.89 9.06 8.41
N MET A 242 -3.00 8.13 8.04
CA MET A 242 -2.90 6.80 8.62
C MET A 242 -1.62 6.56 9.44
N ALA A 243 -0.92 7.60 9.86
CA ALA A 243 0.26 7.45 10.70
C ALA A 243 0.44 8.62 11.67
N MET A 244 -0.66 9.17 12.19
CA MET A 244 -0.62 10.38 13.00
C MET A 244 0.10 10.13 14.33
N ASP A 245 1.09 10.96 14.62
CA ASP A 245 1.69 11.08 15.94
C ASP A 245 1.95 12.55 16.27
N ASP A 246 2.57 12.84 17.42
CA ASP A 246 2.78 14.23 17.87
C ASP A 246 3.61 15.06 16.89
N THR A 247 4.57 14.42 16.21
CA THR A 247 5.46 15.11 15.28
C THR A 247 4.74 15.63 14.04
N ILE A 248 3.56 15.07 13.73
CA ILE A 248 2.68 15.42 12.62
C ILE A 248 1.48 16.24 13.11
N TRP A 249 0.94 15.89 14.29
CA TRP A 249 -0.25 16.51 14.84
C TRP A 249 -0.01 17.95 15.29
N GLU A 250 1.13 18.22 15.92
CA GLU A 250 1.51 19.56 16.38
C GLU A 250 1.59 20.59 15.22
N PRO A 251 2.37 20.37 14.14
CA PRO A 251 2.41 21.33 13.04
C PRO A 251 1.06 21.48 12.33
N LEU A 252 0.25 20.42 12.22
CA LEU A 252 -1.08 20.48 11.61
C LEU A 252 -2.05 21.36 12.42
N THR A 253 -2.03 21.21 13.75
CA THR A 253 -2.91 21.98 14.66
C THR A 253 -2.46 23.43 14.81
N GLU A 254 -1.15 23.70 14.86
CA GLU A 254 -0.64 25.08 14.85
C GLU A 254 -0.93 25.78 13.50
N LEU A 255 -0.77 25.10 12.37
CA LEU A 255 -1.20 25.62 11.05
C LEU A 255 -2.68 25.99 11.05
N ARG A 256 -3.54 25.06 11.51
CA ARG A 256 -4.98 25.29 11.58
C ARG A 256 -5.32 26.48 12.48
N LYS A 257 -4.64 26.62 13.61
CA LYS A 257 -4.84 27.72 14.57
C LYS A 257 -4.43 29.07 14.00
N GLU A 258 -3.31 29.13 13.29
CA GLU A 258 -2.83 30.34 12.60
C GLU A 258 -3.81 30.81 11.52
N GLU A 259 -4.38 29.87 10.77
CA GLU A 259 -5.24 30.17 9.62
C GLU A 259 -6.74 30.12 9.97
N GLY A 260 -7.08 29.80 11.22
CA GLY A 260 -8.44 29.59 11.73
C GLY A 260 -9.10 28.28 11.27
N ARG A 261 -8.64 27.70 10.16
CA ARG A 261 -9.07 26.41 9.59
C ARG A 261 -8.00 25.88 8.63
N LEU A 262 -8.08 24.61 8.24
CA LEU A 262 -7.22 24.09 7.18
C LEU A 262 -7.60 24.65 5.79
N PRO A 263 -6.63 25.04 4.93
CA PRO A 263 -6.87 25.50 3.57
C PRO A 263 -7.50 24.45 2.65
N GLY A 264 -8.77 24.65 2.31
CA GLY A 264 -9.44 23.90 1.24
C GLY A 264 -9.60 22.40 1.48
N MET A 265 -9.34 21.91 2.70
CA MET A 265 -9.24 20.48 2.97
C MET A 265 -9.89 20.08 4.28
N ARG A 266 -10.43 18.86 4.34
CA ARG A 266 -10.74 18.17 5.61
C ARG A 266 -9.74 17.05 5.86
N VAL A 267 -9.21 16.97 7.07
CA VAL A 267 -8.31 15.92 7.51
C VAL A 267 -8.97 15.08 8.59
N ALA A 268 -9.07 13.78 8.34
CA ALA A 268 -9.34 12.77 9.37
C ALA A 268 -8.03 12.03 9.66
N ALA A 269 -7.71 11.82 10.93
CA ALA A 269 -6.44 11.23 11.32
C ALA A 269 -6.63 10.03 12.25
N TYR A 270 -5.75 9.05 12.08
CA TYR A 270 -5.68 7.85 12.92
C TYR A 270 -4.38 7.86 13.69
N TRP A 271 -4.49 7.79 15.01
CA TRP A 271 -3.34 7.79 15.91
C TRP A 271 -2.54 6.49 15.75
N LEU A 272 -1.26 6.60 15.40
CA LEU A 272 -0.40 5.44 15.21
C LEU A 272 -0.05 4.79 16.54
N MET A 273 -0.42 3.52 16.68
CA MET A 273 -0.07 2.69 17.82
C MET A 273 1.35 2.14 17.64
N LYS A 274 2.17 2.30 18.67
CA LYS A 274 3.56 1.82 18.69
C LYS A 274 3.69 0.65 19.68
N PRO A 275 4.46 -0.41 19.37
CA PRO A 275 4.73 -1.47 20.33
C PRO A 275 5.36 -0.92 21.62
N GLU A 276 4.99 -1.50 22.76
CA GLU A 276 5.54 -1.18 24.08
C GLU A 276 5.88 -2.48 24.82
N ASP A 277 6.75 -2.39 25.83
CA ASP A 277 7.14 -3.54 26.65
C ASP A 277 6.00 -4.12 27.50
N SER A 278 4.90 -3.37 27.67
CA SER A 278 3.75 -3.78 28.47
C SER A 278 2.43 -3.47 27.79
N LEU A 279 1.43 -4.33 28.04
CA LEU A 279 0.06 -4.09 27.59
C LEU A 279 -0.50 -2.76 28.14
N ASP A 280 -0.18 -2.41 29.38
CA ASP A 280 -0.62 -1.13 29.97
C ASP A 280 -0.08 0.08 29.20
N GLY A 281 1.16 0.02 28.72
CA GLY A 281 1.74 1.06 27.84
C GLY A 281 0.98 1.19 26.53
N VAL A 282 0.67 0.05 25.87
CA VAL A 282 -0.15 0.02 24.66
C VAL A 282 -1.55 0.62 24.90
N LEU A 283 -2.21 0.23 25.99
CA LEU A 283 -3.55 0.71 26.31
C LEU A 283 -3.57 2.20 26.70
N ALA A 284 -2.50 2.71 27.31
CA ALA A 284 -2.36 4.14 27.60
C ALA A 284 -2.31 5.00 26.32
N GLN A 285 -1.70 4.48 25.24
CA GLN A 285 -1.74 5.15 23.93
C GLN A 285 -3.17 5.21 23.36
N VAL A 286 -4.00 4.17 23.57
CA VAL A 286 -5.42 4.18 23.16
C VAL A 286 -6.19 5.25 23.93
N ASP A 287 -5.96 5.34 25.24
CA ASP A 287 -6.61 6.34 26.10
C ASP A 287 -6.23 7.77 25.70
N ARG A 288 -4.98 7.98 25.28
CA ARG A 288 -4.51 9.24 24.72
C ARG A 288 -5.22 9.58 23.40
N ALA A 289 -5.32 8.63 22.47
CA ALA A 289 -6.04 8.82 21.22
C ALA A 289 -7.53 9.13 21.46
N ALA A 290 -8.15 8.50 22.46
CA ALA A 290 -9.54 8.77 22.85
C ALA A 290 -9.72 10.19 23.41
N ALA A 291 -8.78 10.67 24.23
CA ALA A 291 -8.80 12.04 24.74
C ALA A 291 -8.72 13.06 23.58
N LEU A 292 -7.80 12.84 22.63
CA LEU A 292 -7.67 13.68 21.45
C LEU A 292 -8.91 13.63 20.54
N ALA A 293 -9.51 12.45 20.32
CA ALA A 293 -10.73 12.32 19.52
C ALA A 293 -11.93 13.06 20.13
N LYS A 294 -11.98 13.19 21.46
CA LYS A 294 -12.99 13.99 22.15
C LYS A 294 -12.76 15.49 21.97
N GLU A 295 -11.50 15.93 21.95
CA GLU A 295 -11.14 17.34 21.74
C GLU A 295 -11.31 17.75 20.27
N PHE A 296 -10.88 16.90 19.35
CA PHE A 296 -10.84 17.13 17.91
C PHE A 296 -11.81 16.22 17.16
N SER A 297 -13.08 16.58 17.24
CA SER A 297 -14.23 15.79 16.76
C SER A 297 -14.98 16.50 15.62
N ALA A 298 -15.98 15.84 15.06
CA ALA A 298 -16.88 16.47 14.06
C ALA A 298 -17.62 17.70 14.62
N ASP A 299 -17.90 17.72 15.92
CA ASP A 299 -18.65 18.81 16.56
C ASP A 299 -17.76 20.02 16.90
N THR A 300 -16.45 19.79 17.10
CA THR A 300 -15.50 20.82 17.56
C THR A 300 -14.59 21.31 16.44
N THR A 301 -14.07 20.41 15.61
CA THR A 301 -13.10 20.71 14.55
C THR A 301 -13.40 19.89 13.28
N PRO A 302 -14.55 20.12 12.60
CA PRO A 302 -15.00 19.30 11.48
C PRO A 302 -14.00 19.17 10.31
N ASP A 303 -13.09 20.13 10.18
CA ASP A 303 -12.02 20.18 9.18
C ASP A 303 -10.74 19.43 9.59
N CYS A 304 -10.54 19.10 10.86
CA CYS A 304 -9.33 18.42 11.36
C CYS A 304 -9.66 17.58 12.60
N ARG A 305 -9.72 16.25 12.45
CA ARG A 305 -10.29 15.34 13.47
C ARG A 305 -9.40 14.14 13.75
N ILE A 306 -9.39 13.66 14.98
CA ILE A 306 -8.92 12.31 15.31
C ILE A 306 -10.13 11.36 15.28
N VAL A 307 -10.08 10.34 14.43
CA VAL A 307 -11.20 9.41 14.21
C VAL A 307 -10.95 8.06 14.88
N GLY A 308 -9.70 7.64 14.99
CA GLY A 308 -9.38 6.29 15.40
C GLY A 308 -7.91 6.07 15.69
N VAL A 309 -7.56 4.78 15.78
CA VAL A 309 -6.19 4.30 15.93
C VAL A 309 -5.78 3.48 14.71
N LYS A 310 -4.52 3.61 14.30
CA LYS A 310 -3.88 2.77 13.27
C LYS A 310 -2.94 1.79 13.95
N VAL A 311 -3.01 0.52 13.57
CA VAL A 311 -2.03 -0.49 13.93
C VAL A 311 -1.40 -1.06 12.67
N ILE A 312 -0.07 -1.17 12.65
CA ILE A 312 0.69 -1.83 11.57
C ILE A 312 0.92 -3.29 11.96
N CYS A 313 0.14 -4.23 11.40
CA CYS A 313 0.18 -5.63 11.83
C CYS A 313 1.23 -6.47 11.11
N ASP A 314 1.67 -6.09 9.90
CA ASP A 314 2.78 -6.72 9.19
C ASP A 314 3.49 -5.74 8.26
N GLY A 315 4.51 -6.22 7.54
CA GLY A 315 5.23 -5.44 6.53
C GLY A 315 4.59 -5.55 5.14
N ILE A 316 5.43 -5.61 4.11
CA ILE A 316 5.02 -5.66 2.70
C ILE A 316 5.57 -6.91 2.00
N ILE A 317 5.05 -7.24 0.82
CA ILE A 317 5.53 -8.38 0.01
C ILE A 317 6.94 -8.15 -0.51
N ASP A 318 7.24 -6.95 -1.01
CA ASP A 318 8.49 -6.64 -1.70
C ASP A 318 9.73 -6.78 -0.79
N ALA A 319 9.58 -6.48 0.49
CA ALA A 319 10.61 -6.64 1.52
C ALA A 319 10.58 -8.03 2.22
N CYS A 320 9.71 -8.94 1.80
CA CYS A 320 9.47 -10.23 2.47
C CYS A 320 9.09 -10.12 3.97
N THR A 321 8.43 -9.03 4.34
CA THR A 321 8.08 -8.70 5.75
C THR A 321 6.59 -8.86 6.07
N ALA A 322 5.72 -9.03 5.07
CA ALA A 322 4.31 -9.38 5.29
C ALA A 322 4.18 -10.86 5.71
N SER A 323 3.28 -11.16 6.65
CA SER A 323 3.13 -12.53 7.19
C SER A 323 2.22 -13.37 6.30
N LEU A 324 2.74 -14.50 5.80
CA LEU A 324 2.06 -15.35 4.83
C LEU A 324 1.71 -16.72 5.40
N THR A 325 0.70 -17.39 4.85
CA THR A 325 0.39 -18.78 5.22
C THR A 325 1.41 -19.78 4.68
N GLU A 326 2.11 -19.40 3.61
CA GLU A 326 3.22 -20.16 3.03
C GLU A 326 4.49 -19.29 3.03
N PRO A 327 5.68 -19.85 3.31
CA PRO A 327 6.92 -19.08 3.25
C PRO A 327 7.16 -18.41 1.89
N TYR A 328 7.92 -17.32 1.90
CA TYR A 328 8.50 -16.73 0.69
C TYR A 328 9.45 -17.72 0.00
N SER A 329 9.77 -17.48 -1.26
CA SER A 329 10.68 -18.34 -2.04
C SER A 329 12.10 -18.40 -1.46
N ASN A 330 12.50 -17.43 -0.63
CA ASN A 330 13.77 -17.46 0.10
C ASN A 330 13.72 -18.31 1.38
N GLY A 331 12.54 -18.85 1.73
CA GLY A 331 12.31 -19.66 2.93
C GLY A 331 11.90 -18.87 4.17
N GLU A 332 11.91 -17.54 4.11
CA GLU A 332 11.47 -16.69 5.23
C GLU A 332 9.94 -16.70 5.34
N ASN A 333 9.44 -16.57 6.57
CA ASN A 333 8.03 -16.31 6.83
C ASN A 333 7.91 -15.56 8.17
N PRO A 334 7.94 -14.22 8.14
CA PRO A 334 7.90 -13.43 9.37
C PRO A 334 6.53 -13.57 10.04
N ASP A 335 6.52 -13.48 11.37
CA ASP A 335 5.28 -13.32 12.13
C ASP A 335 4.72 -11.90 11.98
N SER A 336 3.45 -11.72 12.31
CA SER A 336 2.85 -10.40 12.45
C SER A 336 3.57 -9.62 13.56
N ILE A 337 3.68 -8.30 13.38
CA ILE A 337 4.35 -7.37 14.30
C ILE A 337 3.69 -7.37 15.68
N TRP A 338 2.38 -7.58 15.72
CA TRP A 338 1.58 -7.61 16.95
C TRP A 338 1.03 -9.01 17.18
N GLY A 339 1.27 -9.55 18.38
CA GLY A 339 0.60 -10.76 18.84
C GLY A 339 -0.89 -10.54 19.10
N GLU A 340 -1.70 -11.57 18.90
CA GLU A 340 -3.16 -11.53 19.18
C GLU A 340 -3.48 -11.23 20.64
N ASP A 341 -2.59 -11.60 21.56
CA ASP A 341 -2.67 -11.33 23.00
C ASP A 341 -2.62 -9.83 23.32
N ILE A 342 -1.98 -9.02 22.47
CA ILE A 342 -1.98 -7.55 22.54
C ILE A 342 -3.06 -6.95 21.65
N LEU A 343 -3.26 -7.49 20.44
CA LEU A 343 -4.16 -6.90 19.46
C LEU A 343 -5.62 -6.97 19.90
N HIS A 344 -6.07 -8.09 20.49
CA HIS A 344 -7.44 -8.19 21.01
C HIS A 344 -7.77 -7.14 22.09
N PRO A 345 -7.01 -6.98 23.18
CA PRO A 345 -7.30 -5.98 24.19
C PRO A 345 -7.16 -4.53 23.67
N LEU A 346 -6.20 -4.25 22.78
CA LEU A 346 -6.08 -2.94 22.14
C LEU A 346 -7.36 -2.59 21.37
N VAL A 347 -7.81 -3.49 20.49
CA VAL A 347 -9.00 -3.27 19.65
C VAL A 347 -10.25 -3.16 20.52
N ALA A 348 -10.40 -4.00 21.54
CA ALA A 348 -11.52 -3.92 22.48
C ALA A 348 -11.55 -2.58 23.23
N ARG A 349 -10.38 -2.10 23.69
CA ARG A 349 -10.25 -0.80 24.39
C ARG A 349 -10.59 0.36 23.46
N ALA A 350 -10.08 0.36 22.23
CA ALA A 350 -10.36 1.39 21.23
C ALA A 350 -11.86 1.44 20.89
N HIS A 351 -12.47 0.28 20.65
CA HIS A 351 -13.91 0.18 20.39
C HIS A 351 -14.74 0.72 21.57
N ALA A 352 -14.40 0.33 22.80
CA ALA A 352 -15.09 0.80 24.01
C ALA A 352 -14.92 2.32 24.25
N ALA A 353 -13.78 2.89 23.83
CA ALA A 353 -13.52 4.33 23.85
C ALA A 353 -14.20 5.09 22.72
N GLY A 354 -14.89 4.40 21.80
CA GLY A 354 -15.60 5.00 20.68
C GLY A 354 -14.73 5.32 19.47
N LEU A 355 -13.47 4.86 19.47
CA LEU A 355 -12.53 5.03 18.37
C LEU A 355 -12.78 4.01 17.26
N GLN A 356 -12.57 4.42 16.01
CA GLN A 356 -12.44 3.50 14.89
C GLN A 356 -11.07 2.79 14.94
N VAL A 357 -11.00 1.57 14.42
CA VAL A 357 -9.75 0.80 14.33
C VAL A 357 -9.42 0.59 12.86
N ALA A 358 -8.21 0.99 12.48
CA ALA A 358 -7.59 0.70 11.19
C ALA A 358 -6.42 -0.27 11.39
N LEU A 359 -6.49 -1.44 10.76
CA LEU A 359 -5.42 -2.44 10.80
C LEU A 359 -4.76 -2.53 9.42
N HIS A 360 -3.47 -2.27 9.32
CA HIS A 360 -2.70 -2.64 8.13
C HIS A 360 -2.51 -4.14 8.10
N ALA A 361 -2.90 -4.78 7.01
CA ALA A 361 -2.68 -6.19 6.79
C ALA A 361 -2.51 -6.48 5.29
N ILE A 362 -1.31 -6.91 4.90
CA ILE A 362 -0.97 -7.22 3.50
C ILE A 362 -0.95 -8.73 3.26
N GLY A 363 -0.25 -9.46 4.12
CA GLY A 363 -0.09 -10.90 3.99
C GLY A 363 -1.37 -11.66 4.36
N ASP A 364 -1.61 -12.79 3.70
CA ASP A 364 -2.86 -13.53 3.83
C ASP A 364 -3.08 -14.10 5.25
N ARG A 365 -2.00 -14.40 5.99
CA ARG A 365 -2.06 -14.78 7.41
C ARG A 365 -2.46 -13.59 8.28
N THR A 366 -1.86 -12.42 8.08
CA THR A 366 -2.20 -11.20 8.83
C THR A 366 -3.62 -10.72 8.53
N ILE A 367 -4.07 -10.81 7.28
CA ILE A 367 -5.44 -10.44 6.89
C ILE A 367 -6.45 -11.29 7.66
N ARG A 368 -6.22 -12.60 7.76
CA ARG A 368 -7.09 -13.49 8.54
C ARG A 368 -7.14 -13.08 10.01
N MET A 369 -5.98 -12.86 10.63
CA MET A 369 -5.88 -12.41 12.02
C MET A 369 -6.61 -11.08 12.24
N ALA A 370 -6.42 -10.09 11.36
CA ALA A 370 -7.08 -8.80 11.44
C ALA A 370 -8.61 -8.94 11.40
N ILE A 371 -9.14 -9.77 10.50
CA ILE A 371 -10.58 -10.04 10.43
C ILE A 371 -11.07 -10.74 11.70
N ASP A 372 -10.34 -11.75 12.20
CA ASP A 372 -10.73 -12.50 13.41
C ASP A 372 -10.75 -11.60 14.65
N VAL A 373 -9.77 -10.70 14.78
CA VAL A 373 -9.69 -9.73 15.88
C VAL A 373 -10.81 -8.69 15.80
N LEU A 374 -11.09 -8.16 14.60
CA LEU A 374 -12.17 -7.20 14.40
C LEU A 374 -13.54 -7.83 14.62
N GLU A 375 -13.79 -9.05 14.11
CA GLU A 375 -15.04 -9.78 14.31
C GLU A 375 -15.35 -10.00 15.79
N LYS A 376 -14.33 -10.27 16.61
CA LYS A 376 -14.50 -10.55 18.04
C LYS A 376 -14.68 -9.30 18.90
N ASN A 377 -14.05 -8.18 18.53
CA ASN A 377 -13.94 -7.01 19.41
C ASN A 377 -14.60 -5.73 18.87
N THR A 378 -15.13 -5.76 17.66
CA THR A 378 -15.78 -4.59 17.03
C THR A 378 -17.12 -4.99 16.42
N ASP A 379 -17.86 -3.99 15.96
CA ASP A 379 -19.09 -4.18 15.19
C ASP A 379 -19.19 -3.13 14.07
N ARG A 380 -20.22 -3.28 13.24
CA ARG A 380 -20.49 -2.39 12.10
C ARG A 380 -20.69 -0.93 12.49
N SER A 381 -21.12 -0.63 13.72
CA SER A 381 -21.37 0.75 14.16
C SER A 381 -20.09 1.57 14.22
N ARG A 382 -18.94 0.91 14.44
CA ARG A 382 -17.62 1.55 14.43
C ARG A 382 -16.92 1.52 13.09
N ARG A 383 -17.53 0.94 12.05
CA ARG A 383 -16.98 0.88 10.68
C ARG A 383 -15.50 0.44 10.66
N PRO A 384 -15.13 -0.65 11.36
CA PRO A 384 -13.74 -1.10 11.41
C PRO A 384 -13.17 -1.26 10.00
N ARG A 385 -11.87 -1.06 9.83
CA ARG A 385 -11.26 -1.03 8.51
C ARG A 385 -9.93 -1.77 8.48
N ILE A 386 -9.67 -2.40 7.34
CA ILE A 386 -8.39 -3.03 7.05
C ILE A 386 -7.79 -2.30 5.84
N GLU A 387 -6.52 -1.93 6.00
CA GLU A 387 -5.73 -1.26 4.99
C GLU A 387 -5.00 -2.28 4.11
N HIS A 388 -4.88 -1.98 2.82
CA HIS A 388 -4.14 -2.72 1.79
C HIS A 388 -4.84 -3.98 1.27
N LEU A 389 -4.98 -5.04 2.08
CA LEU A 389 -5.66 -6.29 1.69
C LEU A 389 -5.08 -6.92 0.40
N GLU A 390 -3.77 -6.87 0.20
CA GLU A 390 -3.16 -7.20 -1.09
C GLU A 390 -3.19 -8.70 -1.43
N LEU A 391 -3.07 -9.60 -0.45
CA LEU A 391 -3.13 -11.06 -0.66
C LEU A 391 -4.33 -11.74 0.03
N ALA A 392 -5.51 -11.12 0.02
CA ALA A 392 -6.68 -11.72 0.65
C ALA A 392 -7.08 -13.09 0.05
N SER A 393 -7.29 -14.09 0.91
CA SER A 393 -7.90 -15.36 0.50
C SER A 393 -9.36 -15.15 0.09
N ALA A 394 -9.92 -16.04 -0.75
CA ALA A 394 -11.33 -15.94 -1.17
C ALA A 394 -12.29 -16.03 0.04
N ARG A 395 -11.93 -16.86 1.03
CA ARG A 395 -12.68 -16.97 2.27
C ARG A 395 -12.70 -15.66 3.05
N ASP A 396 -11.54 -15.02 3.18
CA ASP A 396 -11.38 -13.80 3.96
C ASP A 396 -12.02 -12.60 3.24
N ALA A 397 -11.88 -12.51 1.91
CA ALA A 397 -12.60 -11.54 1.07
C ALA A 397 -14.12 -11.59 1.29
N ALA A 398 -14.72 -12.78 1.31
CA ALA A 398 -16.16 -12.98 1.50
C ALA A 398 -16.66 -12.64 2.92
N ARG A 399 -15.77 -12.47 3.90
CA ARG A 399 -16.12 -12.10 5.28
C ARG A 399 -16.26 -10.59 5.46
N LEU A 400 -15.48 -9.79 4.72
CA LEU A 400 -15.40 -8.33 4.91
C LEU A 400 -16.79 -7.67 4.91
N GLY A 401 -17.58 -7.86 3.85
CA GLY A 401 -18.92 -7.27 3.74
C GLY A 401 -19.91 -7.80 4.78
N LYS A 402 -19.84 -9.10 5.13
CA LYS A 402 -20.67 -9.68 6.19
C LYS A 402 -20.38 -9.06 7.56
N LEU A 403 -19.15 -8.63 7.79
CA LEU A 403 -18.74 -7.98 9.04
C LEU A 403 -18.85 -6.46 8.97
N GLY A 404 -19.15 -5.90 7.80
CA GLY A 404 -19.14 -4.44 7.56
C GLY A 404 -17.75 -3.83 7.77
N ILE A 405 -16.69 -4.63 7.56
CA ILE A 405 -15.31 -4.16 7.57
C ILE A 405 -15.08 -3.39 6.27
N THR A 406 -14.62 -2.14 6.39
CA THR A 406 -14.23 -1.33 5.23
C THR A 406 -12.94 -1.89 4.64
N ALA A 407 -12.96 -2.20 3.35
CA ALA A 407 -11.76 -2.51 2.59
C ALA A 407 -11.15 -1.20 2.08
N SER A 408 -10.10 -0.74 2.76
CA SER A 408 -9.34 0.44 2.38
C SER A 408 -8.18 0.03 1.48
N ILE A 409 -8.31 0.28 0.19
CA ILE A 409 -7.45 -0.29 -0.85
C ILE A 409 -6.68 0.80 -1.61
N GLN A 410 -5.53 0.44 -2.17
CA GLN A 410 -4.64 1.34 -2.92
C GLN A 410 -4.45 0.79 -4.33
N PRO A 411 -5.34 1.11 -5.30
CA PRO A 411 -5.23 0.53 -6.63
C PRO A 411 -3.91 0.82 -7.33
N VAL A 412 -3.25 1.93 -7.02
CA VAL A 412 -1.92 2.28 -7.51
C VAL A 412 -0.83 1.24 -7.15
N HIS A 413 -1.02 0.42 -6.10
CA HIS A 413 -0.14 -0.70 -5.77
C HIS A 413 -0.30 -1.89 -6.73
N ALA A 414 -1.43 -1.96 -7.43
CA ALA A 414 -1.70 -3.00 -8.42
C ALA A 414 -1.18 -2.67 -9.83
N ASP A 415 -0.37 -1.62 -9.98
CA ASP A 415 0.24 -1.27 -11.25
C ASP A 415 1.29 -2.35 -11.65
N PRO A 416 1.16 -3.01 -12.82
CA PRO A 416 2.06 -4.08 -13.22
C PRO A 416 3.53 -3.66 -13.32
N ALA A 417 3.84 -2.37 -13.47
CA ALA A 417 5.22 -1.88 -13.50
C ALA A 417 5.99 -2.18 -12.20
N ILE A 418 5.30 -2.27 -11.06
CA ILE A 418 5.93 -2.51 -9.75
C ILE A 418 5.83 -3.96 -9.25
N LEU A 419 5.07 -4.83 -9.92
CA LEU A 419 4.86 -6.21 -9.45
C LEU A 419 5.82 -7.25 -10.06
N ARG A 420 6.84 -6.81 -10.79
CA ARG A 420 7.76 -7.69 -11.54
C ARG A 420 8.49 -8.70 -10.65
N ALA A 421 8.78 -8.33 -9.41
CA ALA A 421 9.48 -9.20 -8.47
C ALA A 421 8.57 -10.28 -7.85
N TRP A 422 7.26 -10.05 -7.77
CA TRP A 422 6.33 -10.89 -7.01
C TRP A 422 6.33 -12.37 -7.42
N PRO A 423 6.33 -12.75 -8.72
CA PRO A 423 6.43 -14.16 -9.11
C PRO A 423 7.67 -14.87 -8.55
N ARG A 424 8.79 -14.16 -8.39
CA ARG A 424 9.99 -14.71 -7.76
C ARG A 424 9.86 -14.76 -6.24
N LEU A 425 9.25 -13.76 -5.61
CA LEU A 425 9.13 -13.65 -4.15
C LEU A 425 8.12 -14.64 -3.56
N ILE A 426 6.95 -14.76 -4.17
CA ILE A 426 5.83 -15.55 -3.65
C ILE A 426 5.37 -16.66 -4.62
N GLY A 427 5.93 -16.75 -5.81
CA GLY A 427 5.50 -17.75 -6.80
C GLY A 427 4.26 -17.31 -7.56
N GLU A 428 4.21 -17.67 -8.85
CA GLU A 428 3.13 -17.26 -9.77
C GLU A 428 1.73 -17.62 -9.27
N HIS A 429 1.59 -18.74 -8.55
CA HIS A 429 0.29 -19.20 -8.10
C HIS A 429 -0.36 -18.25 -7.08
N ARG A 430 0.42 -17.63 -6.18
CA ARG A 430 -0.09 -16.65 -5.20
C ARG A 430 -0.39 -15.31 -5.84
N CYS A 431 0.38 -14.92 -6.86
CA CYS A 431 0.15 -13.67 -7.61
C CYS A 431 -1.25 -13.62 -8.27
N LYS A 432 -1.83 -14.77 -8.63
CA LYS A 432 -3.15 -14.85 -9.31
C LYS A 432 -4.32 -14.30 -8.50
N ARG A 433 -4.15 -14.07 -7.20
CA ARG A 433 -5.17 -13.47 -6.32
C ARG A 433 -4.78 -12.12 -5.73
N ALA A 434 -3.62 -11.58 -6.14
CA ALA A 434 -3.19 -10.27 -5.69
C ALA A 434 -4.24 -9.20 -6.02
N PHE A 435 -4.55 -8.36 -5.02
CA PHE A 435 -5.43 -7.21 -5.10
C PHE A 435 -6.84 -7.57 -5.60
N ALA A 436 -7.50 -8.51 -4.92
CA ALA A 436 -8.85 -9.01 -5.23
C ALA A 436 -10.00 -8.00 -4.96
N TYR A 437 -9.80 -6.73 -5.29
CA TYR A 437 -10.66 -5.60 -4.91
C TYR A 437 -12.13 -5.77 -5.29
N ARG A 438 -12.40 -6.31 -6.48
CA ARG A 438 -13.78 -6.54 -6.93
C ARG A 438 -14.53 -7.55 -6.08
N GLU A 439 -13.85 -8.59 -5.56
CA GLU A 439 -14.49 -9.55 -4.65
C GLU A 439 -14.94 -8.88 -3.36
N PHE A 440 -14.18 -7.90 -2.85
CA PHE A 440 -14.57 -7.15 -1.65
C PHE A 440 -15.85 -6.34 -1.91
N ALA A 441 -15.88 -5.63 -3.04
CA ALA A 441 -17.03 -4.82 -3.46
C ALA A 441 -18.28 -5.68 -3.67
N ASP A 442 -18.16 -6.76 -4.44
CA ASP A 442 -19.28 -7.65 -4.77
C ASP A 442 -19.73 -8.47 -3.55
N GLY A 443 -18.82 -8.69 -2.59
CA GLY A 443 -19.10 -9.26 -1.27
C GLY A 443 -19.81 -8.29 -0.30
N GLY A 444 -20.02 -7.03 -0.70
CA GLY A 444 -20.71 -6.00 0.07
C GLY A 444 -19.84 -5.27 1.10
N ALA A 445 -18.51 -5.35 0.99
CA ALA A 445 -17.61 -4.55 1.83
C ALA A 445 -17.68 -3.08 1.40
N PRO A 446 -17.81 -2.12 2.34
CA PRO A 446 -17.57 -0.71 2.04
C PRO A 446 -16.15 -0.55 1.48
N LEU A 447 -16.01 0.16 0.36
CA LEU A 447 -14.70 0.45 -0.22
C LEU A 447 -14.27 1.87 0.11
N ALA A 448 -13.00 2.05 0.47
CA ALA A 448 -12.32 3.35 0.48
C ALA A 448 -11.07 3.24 -0.41
N LEU A 449 -10.88 4.18 -1.32
CA LEU A 449 -9.68 4.22 -2.17
C LEU A 449 -8.69 5.25 -1.62
N GLY A 450 -7.46 4.82 -1.37
CA GLY A 450 -6.34 5.67 -1.00
C GLY A 450 -5.19 5.62 -2.00
N SER A 451 -4.25 6.55 -1.85
CA SER A 451 -3.00 6.55 -2.63
C SER A 451 -1.81 5.98 -1.89
N ASP A 452 -1.85 5.99 -0.55
CA ASP A 452 -0.69 5.73 0.32
C ASP A 452 0.49 6.71 0.10
N ALA A 453 0.20 7.90 -0.44
CA ALA A 453 1.24 8.90 -0.69
C ALA A 453 2.01 9.24 0.60
N PRO A 454 3.36 9.34 0.55
CA PRO A 454 4.19 9.42 -0.66
C PRO A 454 4.73 8.09 -1.21
N THR A 455 4.34 6.91 -0.69
CA THR A 455 4.85 5.62 -1.18
C THR A 455 4.47 5.40 -2.66
N ALA A 456 3.33 5.94 -3.07
CA ALA A 456 2.86 5.94 -4.44
C ALA A 456 2.33 7.32 -4.91
N PRO A 457 2.14 7.52 -6.23
CA PRO A 457 1.55 8.74 -6.79
C PRO A 457 0.16 9.04 -6.22
N HIS A 458 -0.10 10.31 -5.92
CA HIS A 458 -1.33 10.75 -5.26
C HIS A 458 -2.50 11.04 -6.22
N GLN A 459 -2.30 11.00 -7.54
CA GLN A 459 -3.31 11.48 -8.49
C GLN A 459 -4.51 10.52 -8.58
N PRO A 460 -5.75 10.99 -8.35
CA PRO A 460 -6.91 10.10 -8.23
C PRO A 460 -7.31 9.49 -9.57
N LEU A 461 -7.34 10.25 -10.66
CA LEU A 461 -7.77 9.73 -11.98
C LEU A 461 -6.85 8.61 -12.50
N PRO A 462 -5.51 8.73 -12.44
CA PRO A 462 -4.60 7.60 -12.62
C PRO A 462 -4.87 6.41 -11.70
N ASN A 463 -5.13 6.64 -10.42
CA ASN A 463 -5.44 5.56 -9.47
C ASN A 463 -6.73 4.81 -9.86
N LEU A 464 -7.77 5.54 -10.28
CA LEU A 464 -9.01 4.97 -10.81
C LEU A 464 -8.79 4.20 -12.13
N TYR A 465 -7.88 4.67 -12.99
CA TYR A 465 -7.48 3.93 -14.19
C TYR A 465 -6.89 2.57 -13.80
N VAL A 466 -5.95 2.50 -12.86
CA VAL A 466 -5.37 1.22 -12.41
C VAL A 466 -6.45 0.34 -11.77
N ALA A 467 -7.34 0.92 -10.96
CA ALA A 467 -8.44 0.20 -10.31
C ALA A 467 -9.39 -0.51 -11.30
N THR A 468 -9.65 0.12 -12.45
CA THR A 468 -10.67 -0.31 -13.42
C THR A 468 -10.11 -1.05 -14.62
N THR A 469 -8.82 -0.89 -14.92
CA THR A 469 -8.17 -1.53 -16.08
C THR A 469 -7.15 -2.58 -15.69
N ARG A 470 -6.59 -2.49 -14.48
CA ARG A 470 -5.50 -3.33 -13.99
C ARG A 470 -4.23 -3.24 -14.85
N ARG A 471 -4.09 -2.14 -15.58
CA ARG A 471 -2.96 -1.81 -16.47
C ARG A 471 -2.05 -0.79 -15.81
N SER A 472 -0.83 -0.70 -16.34
CA SER A 472 0.14 0.28 -15.89
C SER A 472 -0.25 1.69 -16.33
N HIS A 473 -0.26 2.62 -15.38
CA HIS A 473 -0.26 4.05 -15.67
C HIS A 473 1.17 4.60 -15.73
N ARG A 474 2.09 4.00 -14.94
CA ARG A 474 3.49 4.41 -14.85
C ARG A 474 4.27 4.17 -16.15
N GLU A 475 3.91 3.08 -16.84
CA GLU A 475 4.50 2.61 -18.10
C GLU A 475 3.35 2.22 -19.05
N PRO A 476 2.72 3.19 -19.73
CA PRO A 476 1.53 2.96 -20.56
C PRO A 476 1.72 1.94 -21.69
N GLU A 477 2.96 1.72 -22.13
CA GLU A 477 3.37 0.73 -23.13
C GLU A 477 3.41 -0.71 -22.60
N LEU A 478 3.32 -0.91 -21.28
CA LEU A 478 3.33 -2.23 -20.68
C LEU A 478 2.00 -2.95 -20.92
N GLU A 479 2.05 -4.04 -21.69
CA GLU A 479 0.86 -4.82 -22.04
C GLU A 479 0.33 -5.72 -20.91
N THR A 480 1.13 -5.94 -19.86
CA THR A 480 0.74 -6.77 -18.71
C THR A 480 -0.51 -6.21 -18.04
N VAL A 481 -1.44 -7.09 -17.71
CA VAL A 481 -2.67 -6.77 -16.96
C VAL A 481 -2.73 -7.64 -15.70
N VAL A 482 -2.87 -7.02 -14.53
CA VAL A 482 -2.80 -7.71 -13.24
C VAL A 482 -4.18 -8.19 -12.79
N ASN A 483 -4.46 -9.49 -12.92
CA ASN A 483 -5.72 -10.12 -12.47
C ASN A 483 -6.97 -9.32 -12.92
N PRO A 484 -7.23 -9.22 -14.24
CA PRO A 484 -8.30 -8.40 -14.81
C PRO A 484 -9.71 -8.73 -14.28
N GLU A 485 -9.95 -9.95 -13.81
CA GLU A 485 -11.19 -10.37 -13.15
C GLU A 485 -11.49 -9.59 -11.87
N PHE A 486 -10.47 -9.00 -11.23
CA PHE A 486 -10.62 -8.18 -10.03
C PHE A 486 -10.71 -6.68 -10.31
N ALA A 487 -10.89 -6.29 -11.57
CA ALA A 487 -11.15 -4.91 -11.95
C ALA A 487 -12.47 -4.38 -11.35
N LEU A 488 -12.39 -3.20 -10.74
CA LEU A 488 -13.58 -2.46 -10.31
C LEU A 488 -14.32 -1.90 -11.53
N THR A 489 -15.64 -1.71 -11.40
CA THR A 489 -16.35 -0.83 -12.34
C THR A 489 -15.94 0.63 -12.09
N VAL A 490 -16.17 1.49 -13.09
CA VAL A 490 -15.93 2.94 -12.91
C VAL A 490 -16.78 3.50 -11.77
N CYS A 491 -18.04 3.07 -11.63
CA CYS A 491 -18.90 3.52 -10.53
C CYS A 491 -18.40 3.05 -9.15
N GLN A 492 -17.92 1.81 -9.03
CA GLN A 492 -17.30 1.32 -7.79
C GLN A 492 -16.05 2.12 -7.43
N ALA A 493 -15.19 2.39 -8.42
CA ALA A 493 -13.95 3.12 -8.21
C ALA A 493 -14.23 4.59 -7.81
N VAL A 494 -15.14 5.28 -8.51
CA VAL A 494 -15.54 6.67 -8.16
C VAL A 494 -16.22 6.71 -6.79
N ALA A 495 -17.13 5.78 -6.50
CA ALA A 495 -17.79 5.69 -5.20
C ALA A 495 -16.77 5.51 -4.08
N GLY A 496 -15.83 4.57 -4.22
CA GLY A 496 -14.81 4.31 -3.20
C GLY A 496 -13.82 5.47 -3.03
N ALA A 497 -13.51 6.25 -4.06
CA ALA A 497 -12.64 7.44 -3.98
C ALA A 497 -13.36 8.72 -3.52
N THR A 498 -14.67 8.66 -3.28
CA THR A 498 -15.49 9.80 -2.84
C THR A 498 -16.33 9.43 -1.62
N HIS A 499 -17.57 8.97 -1.82
CA HIS A 499 -18.49 8.63 -0.75
C HIS A 499 -17.96 7.52 0.17
N GLY A 500 -17.33 6.49 -0.40
CA GLY A 500 -16.76 5.37 0.35
C GLY A 500 -15.65 5.81 1.29
N SER A 501 -14.70 6.62 0.81
CA SER A 501 -13.71 7.28 1.65
C SER A 501 -14.34 8.20 2.71
N ALA A 502 -15.38 8.99 2.38
CA ALA A 502 -16.12 9.78 3.37
C ALA A 502 -16.75 8.89 4.45
N ALA A 503 -17.39 7.79 4.06
CA ALA A 503 -18.02 6.84 4.95
C ALA A 503 -16.99 6.14 5.85
N SER A 504 -15.80 5.86 5.34
CA SER A 504 -14.70 5.26 6.12
C SER A 504 -14.21 6.13 7.28
N CYS A 505 -14.62 7.40 7.37
CA CYS A 505 -14.27 8.32 8.45
C CYS A 505 -15.47 9.12 9.00
N PHE A 506 -16.67 8.58 8.83
CA PHE A 506 -17.96 9.14 9.30
C PHE A 506 -18.32 10.53 8.74
N ALA A 507 -17.83 10.87 7.54
CA ALA A 507 -18.10 12.15 6.88
C ALA A 507 -19.18 12.08 5.79
N ASP A 508 -19.70 10.88 5.50
CA ASP A 508 -20.75 10.60 4.50
C ASP A 508 -22.10 11.28 4.77
N GLY A 509 -22.31 11.77 6.00
CA GLY A 509 -23.47 12.56 6.37
C GLY A 509 -23.46 14.00 5.85
N TRP A 510 -22.31 14.54 5.45
CA TRP A 510 -22.18 15.92 5.00
C TRP A 510 -21.29 16.13 3.77
N THR A 511 -20.53 15.14 3.30
CA THR A 511 -19.69 15.24 2.08
C THR A 511 -19.56 13.88 1.37
N GLY A 512 -18.80 13.85 0.27
CA GLY A 512 -18.49 12.64 -0.52
C GLY A 512 -19.53 12.28 -1.59
N SER A 513 -20.62 13.04 -1.73
CA SER A 513 -21.56 12.89 -2.85
C SER A 513 -22.21 14.24 -3.18
N LEU A 514 -22.76 14.37 -4.39
CA LEU A 514 -23.41 15.61 -4.85
C LEU A 514 -24.90 15.68 -4.51
N ARG A 515 -25.33 15.12 -3.37
CA ARG A 515 -26.74 15.14 -2.99
C ARG A 515 -27.14 16.49 -2.38
N PRO A 516 -28.37 16.98 -2.64
CA PRO A 516 -28.90 18.14 -1.93
C PRO A 516 -28.80 17.98 -0.40
N GLY A 517 -28.43 19.06 0.28
CA GLY A 517 -28.20 19.11 1.73
C GLY A 517 -26.76 18.83 2.15
N LEU A 518 -25.90 18.30 1.28
CA LEU A 518 -24.47 18.09 1.57
C LEU A 518 -23.63 19.33 1.24
N LYS A 519 -22.41 19.37 1.76
CA LYS A 519 -21.41 20.39 1.43
C LYS A 519 -21.05 20.31 -0.05
N ALA A 520 -20.92 21.48 -0.67
CA ALA A 520 -20.53 21.63 -2.06
C ALA A 520 -19.01 21.43 -2.22
N ASP A 521 -18.58 20.19 -2.01
CA ASP A 521 -17.23 19.71 -2.24
C ASP A 521 -17.21 18.89 -3.54
N PHE A 522 -16.63 19.46 -4.59
CA PHE A 522 -16.68 18.87 -5.92
C PHE A 522 -15.46 19.23 -6.76
N VAL A 523 -15.26 18.47 -7.83
CA VAL A 523 -14.20 18.71 -8.80
C VAL A 523 -14.83 18.82 -10.19
N VAL A 524 -14.35 19.81 -10.96
CA VAL A 524 -14.67 19.95 -12.38
C VAL A 524 -13.52 19.37 -13.17
N CYS A 525 -13.82 18.39 -14.03
CA CYS A 525 -12.83 17.63 -14.78
C CYS A 525 -13.16 17.64 -16.28
N ASP A 526 -12.11 17.67 -17.10
CA ASP A 526 -12.17 17.19 -18.47
C ASP A 526 -11.86 15.69 -18.47
N VAL A 527 -12.90 14.88 -18.34
CA VAL A 527 -12.78 13.42 -18.28
C VAL A 527 -14.05 12.74 -18.76
N GLU A 528 -13.88 11.69 -19.55
CA GLU A 528 -14.92 10.71 -19.85
C GLU A 528 -14.80 9.55 -18.85
N LEU A 529 -15.88 9.24 -18.13
CA LEU A 529 -15.91 8.17 -17.12
C LEU A 529 -16.00 6.77 -17.76
N ALA A 530 -14.96 6.39 -18.50
CA ALA A 530 -14.74 5.06 -19.05
C ALA A 530 -13.33 4.57 -18.65
N PRO A 531 -13.11 3.26 -18.39
CA PRO A 531 -11.86 2.77 -17.81
C PRO A 531 -10.59 3.30 -18.50
N GLN A 532 -10.54 3.21 -19.84
CA GLN A 532 -9.36 3.62 -20.62
C GLN A 532 -9.18 5.14 -20.76
N LYS A 533 -10.22 5.93 -20.44
CA LYS A 533 -10.21 7.39 -20.57
C LYS A 533 -9.80 8.10 -19.28
N LEU A 534 -9.80 7.38 -18.15
CA LEU A 534 -9.42 7.92 -16.85
C LEU A 534 -7.95 8.37 -16.81
N ALA A 535 -7.04 7.67 -17.51
CA ALA A 535 -5.62 8.01 -17.54
C ALA A 535 -5.31 9.38 -18.15
N SER A 536 -6.16 9.88 -19.07
CA SER A 536 -6.00 11.18 -19.72
C SER A 536 -6.86 12.28 -19.11
N GLY A 537 -7.62 11.98 -18.06
CA GLY A 537 -8.51 12.95 -17.43
C GLY A 537 -7.73 14.06 -16.71
N VAL A 538 -8.25 15.28 -16.78
CA VAL A 538 -7.59 16.47 -16.19
C VAL A 538 -8.54 17.18 -15.25
N VAL A 539 -8.07 17.46 -14.04
CA VAL A 539 -8.76 18.33 -13.08
C VAL A 539 -8.62 19.79 -13.53
N LYS A 540 -9.75 20.47 -13.69
CA LYS A 540 -9.81 21.88 -14.08
C LYS A 540 -10.08 22.78 -12.89
N GLU A 541 -10.95 22.38 -11.99
CA GLU A 541 -11.27 23.15 -10.79
C GLU A 541 -11.54 22.23 -9.61
N THR A 542 -11.17 22.67 -8.41
CA THR A 542 -11.54 22.00 -7.16
C THR A 542 -12.28 22.99 -6.29
N TRP A 543 -13.42 22.57 -5.79
CA TRP A 543 -14.33 23.37 -5.00
C TRP A 543 -14.52 22.74 -3.64
N PHE A 544 -14.37 23.57 -2.61
CA PHE A 544 -14.48 23.18 -1.22
C PHE A 544 -15.47 24.10 -0.52
N GLU A 545 -16.53 23.53 0.04
CA GLU A 545 -17.62 24.27 0.68
C GLU A 545 -18.19 25.38 -0.23
N GLY A 546 -18.35 25.08 -1.52
CA GLY A 546 -18.90 26.01 -2.50
C GLY A 546 -17.94 27.12 -2.92
N ARG A 547 -16.66 27.04 -2.55
CA ARG A 547 -15.62 28.00 -2.97
C ARG A 547 -14.54 27.31 -3.78
N ARG A 548 -14.15 27.91 -4.91
CA ARG A 548 -13.04 27.40 -5.72
C ARG A 548 -11.71 27.57 -5.00
N VAL A 549 -11.06 26.46 -4.68
CA VAL A 549 -9.75 26.40 -3.99
C VAL A 549 -8.60 26.07 -4.93
N TYR A 550 -8.92 25.56 -6.13
CA TYR A 550 -7.97 25.36 -7.21
C TYR A 550 -8.63 25.65 -8.55
N GLN A 551 -7.86 26.24 -9.46
CA GLN A 551 -8.19 26.39 -10.86
C GLN A 551 -6.92 26.13 -11.67
N ALA A 552 -7.00 25.18 -12.61
CA ALA A 552 -5.95 24.96 -13.57
C ALA A 552 -5.79 26.22 -14.43
N GLN A 553 -4.55 26.67 -14.61
CA GLN A 553 -4.27 27.70 -15.60
C GLN A 553 -4.45 27.04 -16.97
N ASP A 554 -5.41 27.54 -17.76
CA ASP A 554 -5.43 27.19 -19.17
C ASP A 554 -4.15 27.77 -19.78
N LEU A 555 -3.24 26.89 -20.22
CA LEU A 555 -2.14 27.28 -21.08
C LEU A 555 -2.77 27.74 -22.40
N GLU A 556 -3.20 28.99 -22.45
CA GLU A 556 -3.38 29.67 -23.72
C GLU A 556 -2.04 29.58 -24.43
N PHE A 557 -1.98 28.80 -25.52
CA PHE A 557 -0.92 28.88 -26.51
C PHE A 557 -1.00 30.27 -27.18
N SER A 558 -0.69 31.32 -26.43
CA SER A 558 -0.21 32.56 -27.00
C SER A 558 1.21 32.26 -27.47
N THR A 559 1.46 32.49 -28.75
CA THR A 559 2.76 32.33 -29.39
C THR A 559 3.83 33.13 -28.65
N TRP A 560 4.55 32.48 -27.73
CA TRP A 560 5.84 32.95 -27.23
C TRP A 560 6.85 31.82 -27.27
N SER A 561 7.80 32.00 -28.17
CA SER A 561 8.99 31.21 -28.37
C SER A 561 9.84 31.14 -27.10
N TYR A 562 9.83 29.98 -26.44
CA TYR A 562 10.95 29.48 -25.64
C TYR A 562 10.93 27.95 -25.73
N LEU A 563 11.58 27.42 -26.77
CA LEU A 563 12.05 26.04 -26.78
C LEU A 563 13.38 26.01 -26.00
N PRO A 564 13.60 25.06 -25.07
CA PRO A 564 14.95 24.75 -24.64
C PRO A 564 15.73 24.26 -25.86
N SER A 565 16.88 24.86 -26.11
CA SER A 565 17.75 24.52 -27.22
C SER A 565 18.13 23.04 -27.17
N THR A 566 17.73 22.27 -28.18
CA THR A 566 18.45 21.07 -28.59
C THR A 566 19.80 21.51 -29.13
N SER A 567 20.86 21.46 -28.32
CA SER A 567 22.22 21.60 -28.82
C SER A 567 22.79 20.23 -29.17
N SER A 568 23.00 20.09 -30.48
CA SER A 568 23.68 19.01 -31.18
C SER A 568 25.05 18.69 -30.62
N TRP A 569 25.30 17.42 -30.33
CA TRP A 569 26.64 16.86 -30.22
C TRP A 569 27.21 16.58 -31.62
N LEU A 570 28.27 17.30 -31.98
CA LEU A 570 29.27 16.84 -32.96
C LEU A 570 30.68 17.12 -32.40
N PRO A 571 31.65 16.21 -32.61
CA PRO A 571 32.92 16.21 -31.90
C PRO A 571 34.07 16.87 -32.67
N HIS A 572 35.09 17.37 -31.95
CA HIS A 572 36.55 17.39 -32.26
C HIS A 572 37.26 18.61 -31.63
N PRO A 573 38.61 18.66 -31.52
CA PRO A 573 39.57 17.63 -31.09
C PRO A 573 40.65 18.17 -30.10
N GLN A 574 41.33 17.23 -29.45
CA GLN A 574 42.74 17.23 -28.97
C GLN A 574 43.48 18.56 -28.72
N THR A 575 44.00 18.72 -27.49
CA THR A 575 45.35 19.27 -27.25
C THR A 575 46.04 18.60 -26.06
N ARG A 576 47.35 18.39 -26.23
CA ARG A 576 48.33 17.76 -25.31
C ARG A 576 48.91 18.77 -24.32
N ALA A 577 49.28 18.28 -23.13
CA ALA A 577 50.56 18.48 -22.41
C ALA A 577 50.38 17.91 -20.98
N ALA A 578 51.01 16.81 -20.57
CA ALA A 578 52.42 16.54 -20.26
C ALA A 578 52.82 16.90 -18.81
N ASP A 579 53.66 16.00 -18.26
CA ASP A 579 54.47 16.04 -17.03
C ASP A 579 53.84 15.50 -15.72
N GLN A 580 54.21 14.30 -15.25
CA GLN A 580 55.45 13.85 -14.56
C GLN A 580 55.26 13.95 -13.02
N LEU A 581 55.58 13.01 -12.10
CA LEU A 581 56.45 11.82 -11.99
C LEU A 581 56.10 11.05 -10.68
N HIS A 582 56.46 9.75 -10.63
CA HIS A 582 57.03 8.93 -9.52
C HIS A 582 56.36 8.89 -8.12
N ASP A 583 56.46 7.87 -7.28
CA ASP A 583 56.97 6.50 -7.31
C ASP A 583 56.40 5.84 -6.03
N VAL A 584 56.06 4.55 -6.12
CA VAL A 584 55.91 3.61 -5.00
C VAL A 584 57.18 2.75 -5.07
N PRO A 585 57.90 2.34 -3.99
CA PRO A 585 57.47 1.10 -3.33
C PRO A 585 57.95 0.71 -1.92
N ARG A 586 57.16 -0.24 -1.37
CA ARG A 586 57.53 -1.51 -0.72
C ARG A 586 57.76 -1.59 0.82
N ARG A 587 56.97 -2.53 1.36
CA ARG A 587 57.32 -3.75 2.15
C ARG A 587 57.24 -3.70 3.68
N SER A 588 56.37 -4.60 4.13
CA SER A 588 56.18 -5.31 5.42
C SER A 588 57.46 -5.99 5.96
N PRO A 589 57.41 -6.88 6.99
CA PRO A 589 56.36 -7.24 7.97
C PRO A 589 56.94 -7.34 9.42
N ILE A 590 56.17 -7.83 10.41
CA ILE A 590 56.57 -8.92 11.35
C ILE A 590 55.41 -9.27 12.31
N ALA A 591 55.30 -10.57 12.56
CA ALA A 591 54.32 -11.27 13.39
C ALA A 591 54.70 -11.34 14.88
N THR A 592 53.76 -11.77 15.73
CA THR A 592 53.95 -12.66 16.93
C THR A 592 52.59 -12.83 17.64
N THR A 593 51.89 -13.98 17.61
CA THR A 593 51.99 -15.24 18.40
C THR A 593 51.12 -15.32 19.66
N ARG A 594 50.42 -16.47 19.78
CA ARG A 594 50.00 -17.24 20.98
C ARG A 594 48.85 -16.64 21.82
N GLN A 595 47.94 -17.38 22.47
CA GLN A 595 47.80 -18.79 22.93
C GLN A 595 46.30 -18.93 23.34
N SER A 596 45.52 -19.93 22.91
CA SER A 596 45.34 -21.31 23.44
C SER A 596 44.29 -21.51 24.56
N ARG A 597 43.51 -22.61 24.39
CA ARG A 597 42.78 -23.47 25.37
C ARG A 597 41.37 -23.02 25.77
N SER A 598 40.26 -23.75 25.59
CA SER A 598 39.83 -25.17 25.62
C SER A 598 38.95 -25.47 26.86
N SER A 599 37.62 -25.56 26.64
CA SER A 599 36.62 -26.60 27.04
C SER A 599 36.62 -27.16 28.51
N PRO A 600 35.72 -28.10 28.93
CA PRO A 600 34.36 -28.50 28.50
C PRO A 600 33.34 -28.86 29.66
N SER A 601 32.05 -28.89 29.32
CA SER A 601 31.04 -29.97 29.54
C SER A 601 30.45 -30.44 30.90
N ARG A 602 29.19 -30.92 30.75
CA ARG A 602 28.45 -32.05 31.43
C ARG A 602 27.75 -31.71 32.76
N ASN A 603 26.59 -32.26 33.13
CA ASN A 603 25.87 -33.52 32.84
C ASN A 603 24.38 -33.36 33.28
N SER A 604 23.39 -33.94 32.58
CA SER A 604 22.58 -35.15 32.95
C SER A 604 21.39 -34.84 33.91
N THR A 605 20.24 -35.52 33.96
CA THR A 605 19.81 -36.90 33.65
C THR A 605 18.28 -37.04 33.87
N ASP A 606 17.65 -38.00 33.17
CA ASP A 606 16.56 -38.94 33.60
C ASP A 606 15.10 -38.43 33.81
N ASP A 607 14.01 -39.21 33.61
CA ASP A 607 13.81 -40.59 33.11
C ASP A 607 12.32 -40.85 32.76
N GLU A 608 12.13 -41.78 31.81
CA GLU A 608 11.09 -42.82 31.59
C GLU A 608 9.60 -42.69 32.02
N TRP A 609 8.67 -43.13 31.15
CA TRP A 609 7.74 -44.28 31.37
C TRP A 609 6.83 -44.57 30.14
N THR A 610 6.81 -45.82 29.69
CA THR A 610 5.76 -46.53 28.90
C THR A 610 5.42 -47.83 29.67
N PRO A 611 4.47 -48.76 29.33
CA PRO A 611 3.82 -49.10 28.03
C PRO A 611 2.34 -49.65 28.09
N TRP A 612 1.74 -50.06 26.94
CA TRP A 612 1.14 -51.40 26.63
C TRP A 612 0.02 -51.44 25.53
N ARG A 613 0.35 -52.17 24.43
CA ARG A 613 -0.38 -53.17 23.58
C ARG A 613 -1.72 -52.95 22.79
N ARG A 614 -1.55 -53.11 21.45
CA ARG A 614 -2.19 -54.00 20.42
C ARG A 614 -3.71 -54.31 20.43
N GLN A 615 -4.37 -54.07 19.28
CA GLN A 615 -5.03 -55.08 18.39
C GLN A 615 -5.59 -54.42 17.09
N SER A 616 -5.60 -55.16 15.96
CA SER A 616 -6.29 -54.86 14.67
C SER A 616 -7.26 -56.03 14.34
N PRO A 617 -7.96 -56.16 13.18
CA PRO A 617 -8.28 -55.24 12.05
C PRO A 617 -9.76 -55.35 11.54
N ARG A 618 -10.22 -54.49 10.61
CA ARG A 618 -11.03 -54.85 9.39
C ARG A 618 -11.46 -53.62 8.56
N ALA A 619 -11.49 -53.81 7.24
CA ALA A 619 -11.71 -52.81 6.19
C ALA A 619 -13.19 -52.67 5.76
N ALA A 620 -13.56 -51.46 5.31
CA ALA A 620 -14.65 -51.21 4.36
C ALA A 620 -14.43 -49.82 3.68
N ALA A 621 -14.47 -49.77 2.35
CA ALA A 621 -14.35 -48.53 1.57
C ALA A 621 -15.69 -47.78 1.55
N THR A 622 -15.66 -46.45 1.70
CA THR A 622 -16.88 -45.60 1.68
C THR A 622 -16.76 -44.53 0.60
N HIS A 623 -17.64 -44.56 -0.40
CA HIS A 623 -17.83 -43.49 -1.38
C HIS A 623 -18.63 -42.33 -0.79
N VAL A 624 -18.13 -41.09 -0.92
CA VAL A 624 -18.90 -39.86 -0.62
C VAL A 624 -19.29 -39.19 -1.95
N LYS A 625 -20.59 -38.94 -2.12
CA LYS A 625 -21.22 -38.36 -3.32
C LYS A 625 -21.51 -36.88 -3.08
N LEU A 626 -21.14 -35.99 -4.01
CA LEU A 626 -21.56 -34.58 -4.04
C LEU A 626 -22.36 -34.28 -5.34
N PRO A 627 -23.34 -33.34 -5.31
CA PRO A 627 -24.36 -33.16 -6.36
C PRO A 627 -23.88 -32.33 -7.57
N PRO A 628 -24.63 -32.29 -8.70
CA PRO A 628 -24.04 -32.00 -10.01
C PRO A 628 -24.42 -30.64 -10.65
N ARG A 629 -23.51 -30.21 -11.55
CA ARG A 629 -23.64 -29.30 -12.73
C ARG A 629 -23.49 -27.78 -12.57
N LEU A 630 -22.43 -27.27 -13.20
CA LEU A 630 -22.51 -26.31 -14.31
C LEU A 630 -21.32 -26.57 -15.26
N GLY A 631 -21.61 -26.73 -16.55
CA GLY A 631 -20.60 -27.02 -17.56
C GLY A 631 -20.05 -25.74 -18.18
N VAL A 632 -18.74 -25.67 -18.34
CA VAL A 632 -18.05 -24.78 -19.29
C VAL A 632 -16.87 -25.55 -19.87
N ALA A 633 -16.72 -25.46 -21.20
CA ALA A 633 -15.67 -26.11 -21.97
C ALA A 633 -14.27 -25.59 -21.57
N MET A 634 -13.32 -26.50 -21.33
CA MET A 634 -11.90 -26.15 -21.25
C MET A 634 -11.31 -26.03 -22.66
N ARG A 635 -10.74 -24.87 -22.96
CA ARG A 635 -9.59 -24.75 -23.86
C ARG A 635 -8.32 -25.09 -23.06
N PRO A 636 -7.26 -25.64 -23.70
CA PRO A 636 -6.12 -26.21 -22.99
C PRO A 636 -5.41 -25.14 -22.16
N ALA A 637 -5.14 -25.47 -20.90
CA ALA A 637 -4.24 -24.70 -20.07
C ALA A 637 -2.83 -24.82 -20.69
N ASN A 638 -2.36 -23.72 -21.28
CA ASN A 638 -0.96 -23.56 -21.62
C ASN A 638 -0.15 -23.50 -20.32
N VAL A 639 0.66 -24.53 -20.10
CA VAL A 639 1.80 -24.51 -19.21
C VAL A 639 2.94 -23.91 -20.02
N GLU A 640 3.33 -22.66 -19.76
CA GLU A 640 4.56 -22.09 -20.33
C GLU A 640 5.70 -22.19 -19.32
N CYS A 641 6.77 -22.84 -19.78
CA CYS A 641 8.09 -22.89 -19.16
C CYS A 641 9.01 -22.06 -20.04
N CYS A 642 9.66 -21.02 -19.52
CA CYS A 642 10.84 -20.44 -20.16
C CYS A 642 12.09 -21.12 -19.60
N ARG A 643 12.64 -22.06 -20.38
CA ARG A 643 14.04 -22.50 -20.31
C ARG A 643 14.84 -21.71 -21.33
N GLU A 644 16.10 -21.43 -21.03
CA GLU A 644 17.14 -21.77 -22.01
C GLU A 644 17.74 -23.11 -21.53
N ASN A 645 17.62 -24.26 -22.20
CA ASN A 645 17.28 -24.57 -23.58
C ASN A 645 16.17 -25.65 -23.65
N CYS A 646 15.16 -25.37 -24.48
CA CYS A 646 13.82 -25.98 -24.51
C CYS A 646 13.73 -27.41 -25.07
N ALA A 647 12.86 -28.23 -24.44
CA ALA A 647 12.15 -29.37 -25.04
C ALA A 647 11.07 -29.90 -24.04
N ASP A 648 9.81 -29.90 -24.48
CA ASP A 648 8.57 -30.23 -23.77
C ASP A 648 8.44 -31.68 -23.26
N GLY A 649 9.24 -32.09 -22.26
CA GLY A 649 9.25 -33.50 -21.83
C GLY A 649 9.46 -33.82 -20.34
N LEU A 650 9.53 -32.83 -19.44
CA LEU A 650 10.05 -33.07 -18.09
C LEU A 650 9.05 -32.99 -16.92
N GLN A 651 7.87 -32.37 -17.05
CA GLN A 651 6.88 -32.35 -15.97
C GLN A 651 5.90 -33.54 -15.99
N SER A 652 5.51 -34.04 -17.17
CA SER A 652 4.81 -35.34 -17.30
C SER A 652 5.63 -36.46 -16.67
N ASN A 653 6.96 -36.38 -16.76
CA ASN A 653 7.88 -37.38 -16.25
C ASN A 653 7.84 -37.57 -14.72
N MET A 654 7.46 -36.58 -13.92
CA MET A 654 7.52 -36.72 -12.45
C MET A 654 6.37 -37.56 -11.90
N ILE A 655 5.14 -37.32 -12.34
CA ILE A 655 3.99 -38.11 -11.89
C ILE A 655 4.04 -39.54 -12.45
N PHE A 656 4.53 -39.71 -13.69
CA PHE A 656 4.81 -41.03 -14.25
C PHE A 656 5.97 -41.74 -13.53
N LYS A 657 7.00 -41.02 -13.07
CA LYS A 657 8.04 -41.59 -12.19
C LYS A 657 7.49 -42.01 -10.83
N LEU A 658 6.60 -41.23 -10.22
CA LEU A 658 5.94 -41.57 -8.96
C LEU A 658 5.00 -42.78 -9.12
N LEU A 659 4.30 -42.86 -10.25
CA LEU A 659 3.48 -44.00 -10.65
C LEU A 659 4.34 -45.27 -10.83
N GLN A 660 5.50 -45.15 -11.47
CA GLN A 660 6.41 -46.28 -11.71
C GLN A 660 7.19 -46.72 -10.46
N SER A 661 7.50 -45.80 -9.55
CA SER A 661 8.28 -46.09 -8.35
C SER A 661 7.46 -46.71 -7.22
N ASN A 662 6.12 -46.71 -7.34
CA ASN A 662 5.20 -47.17 -6.30
C ASN A 662 5.43 -46.46 -4.94
N ALA A 663 5.93 -45.22 -4.99
CA ALA A 663 6.27 -44.45 -3.81
C ALA A 663 5.00 -43.93 -3.11
N THR A 664 5.05 -43.86 -1.79
CA THR A 664 4.00 -43.17 -1.02
C THR A 664 4.16 -41.68 -1.22
N VAL A 665 3.10 -41.03 -1.70
CA VAL A 665 3.02 -39.59 -1.89
C VAL A 665 2.11 -38.97 -0.85
N SER A 666 2.37 -37.71 -0.52
CA SER A 666 1.47 -36.84 0.21
C SER A 666 0.84 -35.85 -0.77
N VAL A 667 -0.49 -35.75 -0.75
CA VAL A 667 -1.31 -34.94 -1.64
C VAL A 667 -2.09 -33.92 -0.84
N TRP A 668 -1.90 -32.64 -1.15
CA TRP A 668 -2.54 -31.54 -0.45
C TRP A 668 -3.78 -31.07 -1.21
N LEU A 669 -4.86 -30.77 -0.48
CA LEU A 669 -6.13 -30.37 -1.07
C LEU A 669 -6.29 -28.84 -1.05
N TYR A 670 -6.75 -28.26 -2.15
CA TYR A 670 -6.89 -26.81 -2.34
C TYR A 670 -7.77 -26.12 -1.29
N GLU A 671 -8.86 -26.76 -0.87
CA GLU A 671 -9.83 -26.19 0.07
C GLU A 671 -9.58 -26.59 1.54
N GLN A 672 -8.60 -27.46 1.82
CA GLN A 672 -8.39 -28.06 3.14
C GLN A 672 -6.90 -28.14 3.50
N LEU A 673 -6.31 -26.99 3.85
CA LEU A 673 -4.89 -26.89 4.20
C LEU A 673 -4.49 -27.60 5.51
N SER A 674 -5.45 -27.90 6.38
CA SER A 674 -5.22 -28.67 7.62
C SER A 674 -5.24 -30.17 7.40
N ILE A 675 -5.41 -30.64 6.16
CA ILE A 675 -5.52 -32.06 5.83
C ILE A 675 -4.68 -32.36 4.60
N ARG A 676 -3.88 -33.42 4.68
CA ARG A 676 -3.21 -34.01 3.50
C ARG A 676 -3.58 -35.48 3.37
N ILE A 677 -3.57 -35.99 2.15
CA ILE A 677 -3.78 -37.41 1.86
C ILE A 677 -2.43 -38.07 1.56
N GLU A 678 -2.06 -39.07 2.34
CA GLU A 678 -0.89 -39.90 2.06
C GLU A 678 -1.32 -41.23 1.43
N GLY A 679 -0.71 -41.66 0.33
CA GLY A 679 -1.03 -42.93 -0.32
C GLY A 679 -0.21 -43.19 -1.58
N LYS A 680 -0.52 -44.24 -2.34
CA LYS A 680 0.22 -44.61 -3.55
C LYS A 680 -0.57 -44.26 -4.79
N ILE A 681 0.07 -43.59 -5.75
CA ILE A 681 -0.58 -43.27 -7.02
C ILE A 681 -0.79 -44.57 -7.81
N ARG A 682 -2.04 -44.93 -8.07
CA ARG A 682 -2.42 -46.08 -8.90
C ARG A 682 -2.46 -45.72 -10.38
N GLY A 683 -2.86 -44.48 -10.69
CA GLY A 683 -3.05 -44.01 -12.05
C GLY A 683 -4.04 -42.86 -12.11
N PHE A 684 -4.58 -42.65 -13.31
CA PHE A 684 -5.62 -41.66 -13.58
C PHE A 684 -6.85 -42.36 -14.17
N ASP A 685 -8.04 -41.81 -13.92
CA ASP A 685 -9.25 -42.22 -14.62
C ASP A 685 -9.34 -41.60 -16.03
N GLU A 686 -10.42 -41.91 -16.75
CA GLU A 686 -10.67 -41.41 -18.11
C GLU A 686 -10.85 -39.87 -18.20
N PHE A 687 -10.98 -39.20 -17.05
CA PHE A 687 -11.11 -37.74 -16.93
C PHE A 687 -9.86 -37.08 -16.31
N MET A 688 -8.73 -37.81 -16.22
CA MET A 688 -7.47 -37.34 -15.62
C MET A 688 -7.57 -37.04 -14.11
N ASN A 689 -8.53 -37.62 -13.40
CA ASN A 689 -8.56 -37.56 -11.94
C ASN A 689 -7.57 -38.56 -11.34
N LEU A 690 -6.89 -38.17 -10.26
CA LEU A 690 -5.84 -38.96 -9.63
C LEU A 690 -6.43 -40.08 -8.76
N VAL A 691 -6.05 -41.33 -9.00
CA VAL A 691 -6.43 -42.49 -8.18
C VAL A 691 -5.32 -42.80 -7.18
N ILE A 692 -5.63 -42.81 -5.89
CA ILE A 692 -4.70 -43.12 -4.80
C ILE A 692 -5.16 -44.37 -4.07
N ASP A 693 -4.30 -45.39 -4.02
CA ASP A 693 -4.46 -46.60 -3.21
C ASP A 693 -3.84 -46.41 -1.81
N ASP A 694 -4.29 -47.19 -0.83
CA ASP A 694 -3.84 -47.13 0.56
C ASP A 694 -3.88 -45.71 1.16
N ALA A 695 -4.84 -44.89 0.73
CA ALA A 695 -4.96 -43.49 1.12
C ALA A 695 -5.27 -43.34 2.61
N ILE A 696 -4.57 -42.42 3.26
CA ILE A 696 -4.70 -42.04 4.66
C ILE A 696 -4.86 -40.52 4.71
N GLU A 697 -5.96 -40.06 5.28
CA GLU A 697 -6.15 -38.66 5.64
C GLU A 697 -5.30 -38.35 6.89
N VAL A 698 -4.48 -37.31 6.81
CA VAL A 698 -3.61 -36.87 7.90
C VAL A 698 -3.98 -35.42 8.23
N ALA A 699 -4.61 -35.22 9.38
CA ALA A 699 -4.84 -33.89 9.91
C ALA A 699 -3.51 -33.28 10.40
N GLN A 700 -3.31 -31.99 10.20
CA GLN A 700 -2.22 -31.24 10.81
C GLN A 700 -2.74 -30.40 11.98
N ASP A 701 -2.05 -30.49 13.10
CA ASP A 701 -2.22 -29.55 14.20
C ASP A 701 -1.30 -28.36 13.93
N VAL A 702 -1.89 -27.17 13.74
CA VAL A 702 -1.19 -25.98 13.24
C VAL A 702 -0.19 -25.41 14.26
N ASN A 703 -0.19 -25.94 15.49
CA ASN A 703 0.56 -25.44 16.64
C ASN A 703 1.68 -26.37 17.14
N ASN A 704 1.82 -27.59 16.61
CA ASN A 704 2.92 -28.47 17.02
C ASN A 704 3.25 -29.51 15.93
N ASN A 705 4.54 -29.74 15.69
CA ASN A 705 5.07 -30.64 14.65
C ASN A 705 4.79 -32.15 14.90
N ASP A 706 3.78 -32.49 15.70
CA ASP A 706 3.42 -33.87 16.05
C ASP A 706 2.19 -34.35 15.27
N SER A 707 2.17 -35.63 14.90
CA SER A 707 1.26 -36.17 13.88
C SER A 707 -0.21 -36.07 14.29
N GLY A 708 -0.99 -35.22 13.62
CA GLY A 708 -2.44 -35.17 13.80
C GLY A 708 -3.14 -36.46 13.36
N SER A 709 -4.45 -36.55 13.63
CA SER A 709 -5.24 -37.76 13.47
C SER A 709 -5.10 -38.37 12.06
N ARG A 710 -4.80 -39.66 12.01
CA ARG A 710 -4.66 -40.43 10.76
C ARG A 710 -5.89 -41.30 10.54
N LYS A 711 -6.62 -41.08 9.45
CA LYS A 711 -7.84 -41.83 9.12
C LYS A 711 -7.67 -42.59 7.79
N PRO A 712 -7.72 -43.92 7.80
CA PRO A 712 -7.65 -44.71 6.57
C PRO A 712 -8.88 -44.44 5.68
N LEU A 713 -8.63 -44.17 4.41
CA LEU A 713 -9.67 -43.95 3.38
C LEU A 713 -9.72 -45.10 2.37
N GLY A 714 -8.65 -45.88 2.23
CA GLY A 714 -8.56 -46.97 1.25
C GLY A 714 -8.24 -46.43 -0.14
N GLN A 715 -8.99 -46.84 -1.17
CA GLN A 715 -8.82 -46.27 -2.51
C GLN A 715 -9.69 -45.01 -2.64
N ILE A 716 -9.10 -43.91 -3.07
CA ILE A 716 -9.81 -42.66 -3.34
C ILE A 716 -9.53 -42.13 -4.74
N LEU A 717 -10.44 -41.30 -5.23
CA LEU A 717 -10.32 -40.55 -6.48
C LEU A 717 -10.30 -39.05 -6.16
N LEU A 718 -9.23 -38.36 -6.51
CA LEU A 718 -9.09 -36.91 -6.35
C LEU A 718 -9.33 -36.22 -7.68
N LYS A 719 -10.30 -35.30 -7.71
CA LYS A 719 -10.59 -34.50 -8.89
C LYS A 719 -9.51 -33.44 -9.12
N GLY A 720 -9.16 -33.21 -10.38
CA GLY A 720 -8.02 -32.35 -10.77
C GLY A 720 -8.02 -30.95 -10.16
N ASP A 721 -9.21 -30.36 -9.97
CA ASP A 721 -9.35 -29.00 -9.41
C ASP A 721 -9.06 -28.90 -7.91
N ASN A 722 -8.90 -30.05 -7.23
CA ASN A 722 -8.74 -30.13 -5.77
C ASN A 722 -7.32 -30.45 -5.32
N VAL A 723 -6.33 -30.57 -6.21
CA VAL A 723 -4.96 -31.01 -5.87
C VAL A 723 -3.98 -29.84 -5.98
N SER A 724 -3.41 -29.42 -4.85
CA SER A 724 -2.46 -28.29 -4.81
C SER A 724 -1.00 -28.72 -4.95
N LEU A 725 -0.63 -29.88 -4.37
CA LEU A 725 0.76 -30.34 -4.34
C LEU A 725 0.83 -31.86 -4.14
N ILE A 726 1.75 -32.52 -4.84
CA ILE A 726 2.10 -33.93 -4.64
C ILE A 726 3.59 -34.02 -4.29
N GLN A 727 3.91 -34.56 -3.11
CA GLN A 727 5.29 -34.79 -2.67
C GLN A 727 5.52 -36.24 -2.34
N THR A 728 6.68 -36.79 -2.70
CA THR A 728 7.12 -38.10 -2.22
C THR A 728 7.47 -38.03 -0.74
N LEU A 729 6.91 -38.93 0.07
CA LEU A 729 7.44 -39.13 1.42
C LEU A 729 8.78 -39.87 1.26
N LYS A 730 9.87 -39.29 1.75
CA LYS A 730 11.16 -40.00 1.83
C LYS A 730 10.95 -41.26 2.66
N SER A 731 11.31 -42.41 2.09
CA SER A 731 11.30 -43.71 2.76
C SER A 731 12.17 -43.73 4.01
#